data_AF-A0A6S4UL66-F1
#
_entry.id   AF-A0A6S4UL66-F1
#
_cell.length_a   1.000
_cell.length_b   1.000
_cell.length_c   1.000
_cell.angle_alpha   90.00
_cell.angle_beta   90.00
_cell.angle_gamma   90.00
#
_symmetry.space_group_name_H-M   'P 1'
#
loop_
_entity.id
_entity.type
_entity.pdbx_description
1 polymer ?
#
loop_
_entity_poly.entity_id
_entity_poly.type
_entity_poly.pdbx_seq_one_letter_code
_entity_poly.pdbx_strand_id
1 'polypeptide(L)'
;MHLKYLSLCLFSLGLTACAQHNLRPSVASTQLDQKVIQGMNAIYEYPSYDYRGHFKVNVDPNQSKKINNVEKTVQLDAAVQKKVDQYLREQKINLNKKQKQALYAAIANEQADSGISGESRSEKVNAVLINLLNDLQFSYDGSVHYRQKMGSLNLTARYEKPTLLVQAKLPMVLDLKDYKFYVNYFGLMPYLVNKDNQNNLAYVDFSKYKNLFTNVDMKKFVEYAKASGAVSYRLAEPQNLQRLSVSDAERKAGIVEKIRLKDTVEALLLQSELYSQVNAKYLQKNVFGFDEEKIAETIATELAASEATSKEGNAEGQKVSSEDAAAVSQQLYSLINAHFGNALDSEYGDEDQSSAAQDGAAEEDASDTAQADDVAVADAEEATQDEEVASLTEDQCVELQSQKSSVALGDINYCQIYGIDVLDQSAGNTEKTQIKARQAALKQTFAAYDQNQFVDDEAFKALWNKHKAEIEQALPKQRNPVAIDVGLDEKGRLVNADYDIAYTPAEFNHRFNIKADMQILNYGKATPINQQQLKQAKSVAEASKGSLFENFVKGFSEKLGQSDVSEHPVGAHSDVQDLDSSLALLANQTYDATHAYDKTYKAVFIAKLTAEKPSYINYYSVQQLQEIAEVYAYWFSEEETYNPQDKALERIEALQKKHHLEQEDQFDNDLGRAVDHIVITTIQGEAGREAWQKLQKQYKQPEQLFSKQYQLEFEKQNGSSDEEKHLLSETADILGKVYVAARKQQLTEKTIQKLKPEHNEFIDYEIFRDVYKQMVTAKK
;
A
#
# COMPACT_ATOMS: atom_id res chain seq x y z
N MET A 1 5.63 1.51 -6.43
CA MET A 1 6.29 2.29 -5.34
C MET A 1 6.92 1.44 -4.21
N HIS A 2 6.92 0.11 -4.25
CA HIS A 2 7.23 -0.72 -3.07
C HIS A 2 8.71 -1.05 -2.78
N LEU A 3 9.65 -0.73 -3.68
CA LEU A 3 11.10 -0.88 -3.42
C LEU A 3 11.71 0.26 -2.56
N LYS A 4 10.98 1.37 -2.36
CA LYS A 4 11.50 2.54 -1.63
C LYS A 4 11.55 2.30 -0.11
N TYR A 5 10.64 1.51 0.46
CA TYR A 5 10.56 1.29 1.92
C TYR A 5 11.46 0.17 2.43
N LEU A 6 11.82 -0.81 1.61
CA LEU A 6 12.81 -1.83 1.97
C LEU A 6 14.26 -1.30 1.93
N SER A 7 14.47 -0.14 1.29
CA SER A 7 15.79 0.44 1.05
C SER A 7 16.49 0.88 2.34
N LEU A 8 15.77 1.44 3.32
CA LEU A 8 16.41 2.03 4.52
C LEU A 8 17.04 1.00 5.49
N CYS A 9 16.54 -0.25 5.50
CA CYS A 9 17.14 -1.33 6.30
C CYS A 9 18.20 -2.14 5.54
N LEU A 10 18.18 -2.11 4.20
CA LEU A 10 19.16 -2.80 3.37
C LEU A 10 20.37 -1.93 2.99
N PHE A 11 20.22 -0.60 2.94
CA PHE A 11 21.35 0.33 2.73
C PHE A 11 22.29 0.43 3.95
N SER A 12 21.84 0.08 5.16
CA SER A 12 22.72 0.00 6.35
C SER A 12 23.55 -1.29 6.41
N LEU A 13 23.13 -2.34 5.69
CA LEU A 13 23.92 -3.56 5.48
C LEU A 13 24.60 -3.44 4.12
N GLY A 14 25.60 -2.57 4.03
CA GLY A 14 26.52 -2.52 2.89
C GLY A 14 27.13 -3.89 2.66
N LEU A 15 26.59 -4.62 1.70
CA LEU A 15 27.13 -5.90 1.26
C LEU A 15 28.45 -5.58 0.55
N THR A 16 29.57 -6.14 0.99
CA THR A 16 30.83 -6.06 0.24
C THR A 16 31.41 -7.45 0.01
N ALA A 17 31.88 -7.68 -1.20
CA ALA A 17 32.84 -8.74 -1.52
C ALA A 17 34.23 -8.10 -1.66
N CYS A 18 35.23 -8.87 -1.23
CA CYS A 18 36.62 -8.51 -1.06
C CYS A 18 37.26 -7.71 -2.20
N ALA A 19 37.89 -6.57 -1.87
CA ALA A 19 39.08 -6.09 -2.57
C ALA A 19 40.30 -6.31 -1.65
N GLN A 20 41.22 -7.18 -2.06
CA GLN A 20 42.53 -7.30 -1.45
C GLN A 20 43.34 -6.04 -1.78
N HIS A 21 43.44 -5.07 -0.88
CA HIS A 21 44.52 -4.09 -0.92
C HIS A 21 45.18 -3.91 0.45
N ASN A 22 46.49 -4.14 0.47
CA ASN A 22 47.36 -3.74 1.56
C ASN A 22 47.39 -2.20 1.60
N LEU A 23 46.72 -1.58 2.57
CA LEU A 23 46.77 -0.13 2.78
C LEU A 23 47.77 0.21 3.90
N ARG A 24 48.88 0.83 3.50
CA ARG A 24 49.78 1.65 4.35
C ARG A 24 49.15 3.05 4.55
N PRO A 25 49.53 3.80 5.59
CA PRO A 25 48.71 4.87 6.17
C PRO A 25 48.63 6.11 5.27
N SER A 26 47.44 6.69 5.13
CA SER A 26 47.23 7.96 4.43
C SER A 26 47.74 9.14 5.26
N VAL A 27 48.35 10.08 4.56
CA VAL A 27 48.87 11.36 5.07
C VAL A 27 47.75 12.12 5.79
N ALA A 28 48.02 12.63 6.98
CA ALA A 28 47.06 13.42 7.77
C ALA A 28 46.66 14.70 7.00
N SER A 29 45.41 14.76 6.53
CA SER A 29 44.84 15.98 5.94
C SER A 29 44.51 17.01 7.02
N THR A 30 44.66 18.30 6.69
CA THR A 30 44.31 19.42 7.57
C THR A 30 42.85 19.88 7.40
N GLN A 31 42.18 19.51 6.31
CA GLN A 31 40.80 19.94 6.02
C GLN A 31 39.78 19.03 6.72
N LEU A 32 38.77 19.63 7.36
CA LEU A 32 37.81 18.91 8.21
C LEU A 32 36.92 17.95 7.40
N ASP A 33 36.49 18.35 6.20
CA ASP A 33 35.72 17.53 5.26
C ASP A 33 36.47 16.25 4.91
N GLN A 34 37.74 16.35 4.50
CA GLN A 34 38.56 15.20 4.14
C GLN A 34 38.77 14.24 5.31
N LYS A 35 38.96 14.76 6.53
CA LYS A 35 39.08 13.92 7.73
C LYS A 35 37.81 13.11 8.01
N VAL A 36 36.65 13.74 7.90
CA VAL A 36 35.36 13.05 8.10
C VAL A 36 35.14 12.02 7.01
N ILE A 37 35.37 12.37 5.74
CA ILE A 37 35.22 11.46 4.60
C ILE A 37 36.14 10.24 4.76
N GLN A 38 37.41 10.44 5.12
CA GLN A 38 38.35 9.35 5.38
C GLN A 38 37.88 8.45 6.54
N GLY A 39 37.39 9.05 7.63
CA GLY A 39 36.89 8.31 8.77
C GLY A 39 35.65 7.47 8.46
N MET A 40 34.69 8.03 7.72
CA MET A 40 33.49 7.32 7.26
C MET A 40 33.85 6.19 6.29
N ASN A 41 34.79 6.44 5.37
CA ASN A 41 35.23 5.45 4.39
C ASN A 41 35.99 4.26 5.01
N ALA A 42 36.52 4.43 6.24
CA ALA A 42 37.22 3.37 6.95
C ALA A 42 36.36 2.12 7.13
N ILE A 43 35.03 2.21 7.25
CA ILE A 43 34.16 1.02 7.41
C ILE A 43 34.31 0.01 6.26
N TYR A 44 34.62 0.48 5.06
CA TYR A 44 34.80 -0.35 3.87
C TYR A 44 36.23 -0.91 3.73
N GLU A 45 37.18 -0.46 4.54
CA GLU A 45 38.60 -0.79 4.42
C GLU A 45 39.04 -1.92 5.35
N TYR A 46 38.16 -2.31 6.29
CA TYR A 46 38.40 -3.41 7.21
C TYR A 46 37.54 -4.62 6.85
N PRO A 47 38.03 -5.85 7.05
CA PRO A 47 37.31 -7.06 6.65
C PRO A 47 36.03 -7.34 7.46
N SER A 48 35.86 -6.66 8.60
CA SER A 48 34.72 -6.79 9.48
C SER A 48 34.66 -5.62 10.48
N TYR A 49 33.51 -5.30 11.03
CA TYR A 49 33.36 -4.41 12.20
C TYR A 49 32.06 -4.71 12.95
N ASP A 50 31.99 -4.28 14.21
CA ASP A 50 30.75 -4.26 14.99
C ASP A 50 30.13 -2.87 14.92
N TYR A 51 28.81 -2.80 15.02
CA TYR A 51 28.09 -1.55 15.08
C TYR A 51 26.98 -1.62 16.14
N ARG A 52 26.63 -0.47 16.71
CA ARG A 52 25.45 -0.34 17.58
C ARG A 52 24.96 1.10 17.60
N GLY A 53 23.72 1.31 17.96
CA GLY A 53 23.16 2.65 18.04
C GLY A 53 21.78 2.67 18.67
N HIS A 54 21.28 3.88 18.88
CA HIS A 54 19.96 4.14 19.43
C HIS A 54 19.23 5.12 18.53
N PHE A 55 17.91 5.04 18.55
CA PHE A 55 17.02 5.94 17.84
C PHE A 55 15.87 6.32 18.77
N LYS A 56 15.63 7.62 18.88
CA LYS A 56 14.56 8.19 19.68
C LYS A 56 13.90 9.34 18.93
N VAL A 57 12.57 9.34 18.93
CA VAL A 57 11.77 10.47 18.46
C VAL A 57 11.14 11.12 19.68
N ASN A 58 11.38 12.41 19.87
CA ASN A 58 10.63 13.21 20.82
C ASN A 58 9.77 14.20 20.04
N VAL A 59 8.49 14.26 20.33
CA VAL A 59 7.59 15.26 19.76
C VAL A 59 7.34 16.33 20.81
N ASP A 60 7.62 17.59 20.46
CA ASP A 60 7.38 18.71 21.36
C ASP A 60 5.85 18.88 21.53
N PRO A 61 5.34 18.89 22.77
CA PRO A 61 3.94 19.20 23.02
C PRO A 61 3.69 20.64 22.58
N ASN A 62 2.59 20.86 21.85
CA ASN A 62 2.34 22.14 21.20
C ASN A 62 2.38 23.30 22.20
N GLN A 63 3.02 24.41 21.83
CA GLN A 63 2.74 25.72 22.43
C GLN A 63 1.42 26.26 21.85
N SER A 64 0.34 25.50 21.97
CA SER A 64 -0.98 26.04 21.67
C SER A 64 -1.33 27.03 22.78
N LYS A 65 -1.70 28.26 22.37
CA LYS A 65 -2.34 29.26 23.25
C LYS A 65 -3.38 28.54 24.11
N LYS A 66 -3.32 28.75 25.43
CA LYS A 66 -4.25 28.24 26.44
C LYS A 66 -5.62 27.86 25.84
N ILE A 67 -5.85 26.56 25.70
CA ILE A 67 -7.16 26.01 25.38
C ILE A 67 -8.06 26.34 26.58
N ASN A 68 -8.92 27.33 26.42
CA ASN A 68 -10.06 27.47 27.31
C ASN A 68 -10.96 26.27 27.02
N ASN A 69 -11.20 25.43 28.04
CA ASN A 69 -12.25 24.41 28.02
C ASN A 69 -13.58 25.07 27.63
N VAL A 70 -13.96 24.99 26.37
CA VAL A 70 -15.32 25.19 25.92
C VAL A 70 -15.75 23.86 25.36
N GLU A 71 -16.58 23.13 26.10
CA GLU A 71 -17.43 22.09 25.52
C GLU A 71 -18.27 22.75 24.41
N LYS A 72 -17.75 22.81 23.19
CA LYS A 72 -18.57 23.09 22.03
C LYS A 72 -19.22 21.78 21.64
N THR A 73 -20.55 21.73 21.76
CA THR A 73 -21.35 20.79 20.98
C THR A 73 -20.99 21.03 19.51
N VAL A 74 -20.40 20.01 18.86
CA VAL A 74 -20.05 20.08 17.45
C VAL A 74 -21.36 20.22 16.67
N GLN A 75 -21.55 21.37 16.02
CA GLN A 75 -22.72 21.65 15.21
C GLN A 75 -22.26 21.92 13.78
N LEU A 76 -22.92 21.28 12.82
CA LEU A 76 -22.67 21.50 11.39
C LEU A 76 -22.88 22.98 11.06
N ASP A 77 -22.03 23.54 10.20
CA ASP A 77 -22.13 24.95 9.77
C ASP A 77 -23.53 25.27 9.22
N ALA A 78 -24.06 26.46 9.53
CA ALA A 78 -25.43 26.83 9.18
C ALA A 78 -25.65 26.99 7.66
N ALA A 79 -24.62 27.39 6.90
CA ALA A 79 -24.70 27.48 5.45
C ALA A 79 -24.67 26.08 4.82
N VAL A 80 -23.84 25.18 5.35
CA VAL A 80 -23.81 23.77 4.95
C VAL A 80 -25.14 23.09 5.26
N GLN A 81 -25.70 23.26 6.46
CA GLN A 81 -27.04 22.76 6.82
C GLN A 81 -28.10 23.24 5.82
N LYS A 82 -28.09 24.52 5.47
CA LYS A 82 -29.05 25.10 4.52
C LYS A 82 -28.92 24.50 3.12
N LYS A 83 -27.69 24.24 2.64
CA LYS A 83 -27.44 23.58 1.34
C LYS A 83 -27.91 22.13 1.34
N VAL A 84 -27.63 21.37 2.41
CA VAL A 84 -28.14 20.00 2.58
C VAL A 84 -29.67 19.99 2.60
N ASP A 85 -30.30 20.90 3.34
CA ASP A 85 -31.77 21.05 3.38
C ASP A 85 -32.38 21.41 2.03
N GLN A 86 -31.70 22.25 1.25
CA GLN A 86 -32.14 22.63 -0.09
C GLN A 86 -32.05 21.43 -1.04
N TYR A 87 -30.94 20.70 -1.00
CA TYR A 87 -30.72 19.51 -1.82
C TYR A 87 -31.80 18.44 -1.56
N LEU A 88 -32.01 18.07 -0.29
CA LEU A 88 -33.00 17.06 0.08
C LEU A 88 -34.41 17.46 -0.38
N ARG A 89 -34.75 18.75 -0.29
CA ARG A 89 -36.04 19.27 -0.72
C ARG A 89 -36.24 19.21 -2.23
N GLU A 90 -35.22 19.57 -3.00
CA GLU A 90 -35.26 19.51 -4.47
C GLU A 90 -35.40 18.06 -4.96
N GLN A 91 -34.83 17.10 -4.24
CA GLN A 91 -35.02 15.65 -4.47
C GLN A 91 -36.34 15.09 -3.91
N LYS A 92 -37.21 15.94 -3.34
CA LYS A 92 -38.48 15.56 -2.69
C LYS A 92 -38.32 14.59 -1.50
N ILE A 93 -37.18 14.63 -0.84
CA ILE A 93 -36.86 13.81 0.33
C ILE A 93 -37.31 14.54 1.60
N ASN A 94 -38.31 13.99 2.28
CA ASN A 94 -38.91 14.59 3.46
C ASN A 94 -38.42 13.90 4.75
N LEU A 95 -37.31 14.38 5.30
CA LEU A 95 -36.85 13.97 6.63
C LEU A 95 -37.58 14.73 7.74
N ASN A 96 -38.00 14.04 8.79
CA ASN A 96 -38.57 14.66 9.98
C ASN A 96 -37.47 15.36 10.82
N LYS A 97 -37.89 16.17 11.78
CA LYS A 97 -36.97 16.99 12.60
C LYS A 97 -35.91 16.15 13.34
N LYS A 98 -36.29 14.96 13.82
CA LYS A 98 -35.37 14.05 14.54
C LYS A 98 -34.35 13.44 13.60
N GLN A 99 -34.77 13.02 12.41
CA GLN A 99 -33.89 12.45 11.37
C GLN A 99 -32.89 13.50 10.87
N LYS A 100 -33.34 14.73 10.59
CA LYS A 100 -32.42 15.82 10.20
C LYS A 100 -31.39 16.12 11.26
N GLN A 101 -31.79 16.17 12.53
CA GLN A 101 -30.86 16.38 13.64
C GLN A 101 -29.85 15.23 13.78
N ALA A 102 -30.28 13.99 13.58
CA ALA A 102 -29.37 12.83 13.59
C ALA A 102 -28.37 12.89 12.43
N LEU A 103 -28.83 13.21 11.22
CA LEU A 103 -27.97 13.36 10.04
C LEU A 103 -26.94 14.49 10.24
N TYR A 104 -27.35 15.65 10.74
CA TYR A 104 -26.43 16.76 11.01
C TYR A 104 -25.42 16.42 12.10
N ALA A 105 -25.83 15.68 13.13
CA ALA A 105 -24.93 15.24 14.19
C ALA A 105 -23.90 14.22 13.66
N ALA A 106 -24.32 13.28 12.81
CA ALA A 106 -23.42 12.30 12.19
C ALA A 106 -22.40 12.98 11.27
N ILE A 107 -22.85 13.89 10.39
CA ILE A 107 -21.96 14.66 9.51
C ILE A 107 -21.00 15.54 10.34
N ALA A 108 -21.49 16.21 11.37
CA ALA A 108 -20.66 17.05 12.22
C ALA A 108 -19.62 16.24 13.00
N ASN A 109 -19.99 15.05 13.48
CA ASN A 109 -19.05 14.15 14.14
C ASN A 109 -17.99 13.64 13.16
N GLU A 110 -18.37 13.26 11.94
CA GLU A 110 -17.40 12.84 10.91
C GLU A 110 -16.42 13.97 10.56
N GLN A 111 -16.91 15.20 10.40
CA GLN A 111 -16.06 16.37 10.15
C GLN A 111 -15.11 16.67 11.33
N ALA A 112 -15.50 16.34 12.56
CA ALA A 112 -14.66 16.49 13.74
C ALA A 112 -13.63 15.33 13.87
N ASP A 113 -13.98 14.14 13.39
CA ASP A 113 -13.13 12.95 13.38
C ASP A 113 -12.05 13.01 12.28
N SER A 114 -12.43 13.43 11.08
CA SER A 114 -11.56 13.62 9.90
C SER A 114 -10.62 14.83 9.99
N GLY A 115 -10.72 15.64 11.06
CA GLY A 115 -9.89 16.82 11.27
C GLY A 115 -10.27 18.04 10.42
N ILE A 116 -11.37 17.96 9.67
CA ILE A 116 -11.85 19.00 8.74
C ILE A 116 -12.57 20.14 9.49
N SER A 117 -13.05 19.89 10.71
CA SER A 117 -13.50 20.90 11.65
C SER A 117 -12.75 20.76 12.99
N GLY A 118 -11.72 21.58 13.17
CA GLY A 118 -11.12 21.94 14.46
C GLY A 118 -10.96 20.86 15.54
N GLU A 119 -9.74 20.34 15.64
CA GLU A 119 -9.02 20.03 16.89
C GLU A 119 -9.46 18.87 17.83
N SER A 120 -10.62 18.19 17.74
CA SER A 120 -11.03 17.40 18.94
C SER A 120 -10.69 15.89 19.02
N ARG A 121 -10.63 15.13 17.91
CA ARG A 121 -10.35 13.66 17.97
C ARG A 121 -8.98 13.27 17.43
N SER A 122 -8.50 13.94 16.37
CA SER A 122 -7.12 13.80 15.92
C SER A 122 -6.13 14.23 17.01
N GLU A 123 -6.41 15.26 17.82
CA GLU A 123 -5.54 15.64 18.94
C GLU A 123 -5.46 14.59 20.04
N LYS A 124 -6.52 13.81 20.30
CA LYS A 124 -6.49 12.75 21.32
C LYS A 124 -5.72 11.53 20.83
N VAL A 125 -5.93 11.11 19.59
CA VAL A 125 -5.16 10.01 18.95
C VAL A 125 -3.71 10.45 18.74
N ASN A 126 -3.48 11.68 18.30
CA ASN A 126 -2.14 12.28 18.20
C ASN A 126 -1.49 12.40 19.58
N ALA A 127 -2.20 12.79 20.64
CA ALA A 127 -1.62 12.84 21.99
C ALA A 127 -1.24 11.44 22.50
N VAL A 128 -2.05 10.41 22.23
CA VAL A 128 -1.71 9.02 22.57
C VAL A 128 -0.50 8.55 21.76
N LEU A 129 -0.45 8.82 20.45
CA LEU A 129 0.65 8.45 19.58
C LEU A 129 1.94 9.22 19.91
N ILE A 130 1.84 10.52 20.19
CA ILE A 130 2.94 11.37 20.66
C ILE A 130 3.50 10.87 21.99
N ASN A 131 2.63 10.55 22.95
CA ASN A 131 3.06 9.96 24.21
C ASN A 131 3.76 8.61 23.99
N LEU A 132 3.19 7.75 23.15
CA LEU A 132 3.80 6.47 22.79
C LEU A 132 5.21 6.67 22.18
N LEU A 133 5.34 7.57 21.20
CA LEU A 133 6.61 7.86 20.54
C LEU A 133 7.67 8.40 21.52
N ASN A 134 7.27 9.27 22.45
CA ASN A 134 8.18 9.87 23.44
C ASN A 134 8.76 8.84 24.44
N ASP A 135 8.00 7.79 24.74
CA ASP A 135 8.39 6.72 25.67
C ASP A 135 9.03 5.50 24.98
N LEU A 136 8.96 5.44 23.64
CA LEU A 136 9.51 4.36 22.84
C LEU A 136 10.98 4.64 22.50
N GLN A 137 11.83 3.65 22.75
CA GLN A 137 13.25 3.71 22.46
C GLN A 137 13.62 2.52 21.57
N PHE A 138 14.31 2.81 20.48
CA PHE A 138 14.87 1.79 19.62
C PHE A 138 16.37 1.74 19.83
N SER A 139 16.91 0.54 19.85
CA SER A 139 18.35 0.31 19.81
C SER A 139 18.66 -0.81 18.85
N TYR A 140 19.82 -0.75 18.24
CA TYR A 140 20.27 -1.76 17.31
C TYR A 140 21.74 -2.10 17.56
N ASP A 141 22.12 -3.35 17.32
CA ASP A 141 23.49 -3.81 17.41
C ASP A 141 23.75 -4.93 16.41
N GLY A 142 24.97 -5.06 15.93
CA GLY A 142 25.28 -6.04 14.91
C GLY A 142 26.74 -6.10 14.53
N SER A 143 27.01 -6.95 13.55
CA SER A 143 28.35 -7.19 13.03
C SER A 143 28.28 -7.34 11.52
N VAL A 144 29.31 -6.87 10.83
CA VAL A 144 29.46 -7.01 9.38
C VAL A 144 30.72 -7.82 9.12
N HIS A 145 30.62 -8.86 8.29
CA HIS A 145 31.71 -9.78 7.95
C HIS A 145 31.82 -9.92 6.44
N TYR A 146 32.59 -9.04 5.80
CA TYR A 146 32.69 -8.98 4.34
C TYR A 146 33.28 -10.24 3.70
N ARG A 147 34.30 -10.84 4.34
CA ARG A 147 34.88 -12.11 3.85
C ARG A 147 33.89 -13.27 3.89
N GLN A 148 33.01 -13.27 4.89
CA GLN A 148 31.98 -14.30 5.05
C GLN A 148 30.74 -13.99 4.20
N LYS A 149 30.63 -12.75 3.67
CA LYS A 149 29.43 -12.20 3.01
C LYS A 149 28.19 -12.28 3.90
N MET A 150 28.39 -11.96 5.18
CA MET A 150 27.34 -12.05 6.19
C MET A 150 27.27 -10.77 7.02
N GLY A 151 26.07 -10.45 7.49
CA GLY A 151 25.84 -9.39 8.45
C GLY A 151 24.77 -9.80 9.47
N SER A 152 24.94 -9.39 10.72
CA SER A 152 23.92 -9.55 11.76
C SER A 152 23.36 -8.19 12.16
N LEU A 153 22.06 -8.15 12.46
CA LEU A 153 21.36 -6.98 12.98
C LEU A 153 20.40 -7.45 14.07
N ASN A 154 20.58 -6.97 15.27
CA ASN A 154 19.65 -7.12 16.38
C ASN A 154 18.91 -5.81 16.54
N LEU A 155 17.59 -5.80 16.33
CA LEU A 155 16.74 -4.65 16.62
C LEU A 155 16.07 -4.84 17.98
N THR A 156 16.13 -3.84 18.86
CA THR A 156 15.48 -3.87 20.17
C THR A 156 14.56 -2.66 20.30
N ALA A 157 13.27 -2.92 20.52
CA ALA A 157 12.28 -1.91 20.88
C ALA A 157 12.02 -2.00 22.39
N ARG A 158 12.12 -0.88 23.09
CA ARG A 158 11.89 -0.75 24.53
C ARG A 158 10.86 0.33 24.78
N TYR A 159 9.76 -0.03 25.40
CA TYR A 159 8.76 0.89 25.93
C TYR A 159 8.82 0.87 27.45
N GLU A 160 9.04 2.03 28.06
CA GLU A 160 9.28 2.14 29.50
C GLU A 160 8.42 3.24 30.13
N LYS A 161 7.61 2.84 31.12
CA LYS A 161 6.89 3.68 32.07
C LYS A 161 7.25 3.25 33.50
N PRO A 162 7.03 4.10 34.52
CA PRO A 162 7.36 3.77 35.92
C PRO A 162 6.82 2.41 36.42
N THR A 163 5.72 1.92 35.85
CA THR A 163 5.06 0.66 36.25
C THR A 163 5.06 -0.40 35.15
N LEU A 164 5.59 -0.13 33.95
CA LEU A 164 5.53 -1.05 32.81
C LEU A 164 6.81 -0.96 31.98
N LEU A 165 7.48 -2.11 31.82
CA LEU A 165 8.58 -2.28 30.90
C LEU A 165 8.21 -3.36 29.89
N VAL A 166 8.13 -2.99 28.62
CA VAL A 166 7.98 -3.93 27.51
C VAL A 166 9.23 -3.82 26.65
N GLN A 167 9.91 -4.94 26.43
CA GLN A 167 11.10 -5.00 25.59
C GLN A 167 10.98 -6.17 24.62
N ALA A 168 11.11 -5.87 23.34
CA ALA A 168 11.15 -6.87 22.27
C ALA A 168 12.51 -6.78 21.58
N LYS A 169 13.14 -7.94 21.34
CA LYS A 169 14.38 -8.06 20.58
C LYS A 169 14.16 -8.95 19.36
N LEU A 170 14.57 -8.47 18.19
CA LEU A 170 14.45 -9.11 16.89
C LEU A 170 15.85 -9.33 16.31
N PRO A 171 16.46 -10.51 16.55
CA PRO A 171 17.70 -10.92 15.90
C PRO A 171 17.47 -11.25 14.43
N MET A 172 18.35 -10.74 13.58
CA MET A 172 18.38 -10.96 12.13
C MET A 172 19.80 -11.23 11.66
N VAL A 173 19.95 -12.09 10.65
CA VAL A 173 21.21 -12.37 9.97
C VAL A 173 20.96 -12.45 8.47
N LEU A 174 21.70 -11.68 7.69
CA LEU A 174 21.75 -11.78 6.24
C LEU A 174 22.97 -12.61 5.83
N ASP A 175 22.75 -13.70 5.12
CA ASP A 175 23.80 -14.56 4.57
C ASP A 175 23.68 -14.59 3.04
N LEU A 176 24.55 -13.83 2.38
CA LEU A 176 24.58 -13.81 0.91
C LEU A 176 25.33 -14.99 0.30
N LYS A 177 26.09 -15.73 1.10
CA LYS A 177 26.82 -16.89 0.60
C LYS A 177 25.84 -18.02 0.33
N ASP A 178 24.92 -18.23 1.27
CA ASP A 178 23.88 -19.26 1.18
C ASP A 178 22.53 -18.71 0.70
N TYR A 179 22.45 -17.41 0.39
CA TYR A 179 21.24 -16.70 -0.07
C TYR A 179 20.06 -16.84 0.89
N LYS A 180 20.33 -16.69 2.19
CA LYS A 180 19.35 -16.85 3.26
C LYS A 180 19.28 -15.63 4.15
N PHE A 181 18.06 -15.23 4.45
CA PHE A 181 17.77 -14.22 5.45
C PHE A 181 17.17 -14.89 6.67
N TYR A 182 17.89 -14.86 7.79
CA TYR A 182 17.50 -15.45 9.05
C TYR A 182 16.88 -14.40 9.96
N VAL A 183 15.76 -14.73 10.59
CA VAL A 183 15.07 -13.86 11.54
C VAL A 183 14.41 -14.68 12.64
N ASN A 184 14.45 -14.18 13.86
CA ASN A 184 13.65 -14.73 14.96
C ASN A 184 12.43 -13.83 15.17
N TYR A 185 11.41 -14.02 14.31
CA TYR A 185 10.15 -13.27 14.40
C TYR A 185 9.31 -13.64 15.64
N PHE A 186 9.70 -14.70 16.38
CA PHE A 186 9.02 -15.14 17.61
C PHE A 186 9.13 -14.12 18.75
N GLY A 187 10.14 -13.23 18.72
CA GLY A 187 10.28 -12.14 19.68
C GLY A 187 9.14 -11.11 19.64
N LEU A 188 8.37 -11.04 18.55
CA LEU A 188 7.23 -10.14 18.39
C LEU A 188 5.89 -10.85 18.61
N MET A 189 5.78 -12.13 18.23
CA MET A 189 4.52 -12.89 18.26
C MET A 189 4.71 -14.30 18.85
N PRO A 190 5.07 -14.43 20.15
CA PRO A 190 5.44 -15.71 20.77
C PRO A 190 4.29 -16.73 20.83
N TYR A 191 3.04 -16.25 20.75
CA TYR A 191 1.82 -17.07 20.85
C TYR A 191 1.43 -17.75 19.53
N LEU A 192 2.01 -17.32 18.41
CA LEU A 192 1.59 -17.75 17.07
C LEU A 192 2.38 -18.93 16.52
N VAL A 193 3.27 -19.54 17.30
CA VAL A 193 4.18 -20.60 16.83
C VAL A 193 4.39 -21.70 17.86
N ASN A 194 4.68 -22.91 17.39
CA ASN A 194 4.95 -24.09 18.21
C ASN A 194 6.13 -23.84 19.19
N LYS A 195 5.97 -24.29 20.44
CA LYS A 195 6.94 -24.15 21.54
C LYS A 195 8.35 -24.64 21.17
N ASP A 196 8.43 -25.68 20.34
CA ASP A 196 9.70 -26.31 19.95
C ASP A 196 10.58 -25.41 19.07
N ASN A 197 10.01 -24.40 18.40
CA ASN A 197 10.73 -23.53 17.48
C ASN A 197 11.03 -22.13 18.04
N GLN A 198 10.52 -21.77 19.24
CA GLN A 198 10.56 -20.40 19.78
C GLN A 198 11.98 -19.82 19.98
N ASN A 199 13.00 -20.66 20.14
CA ASN A 199 14.39 -20.24 20.35
C ASN A 199 15.26 -20.27 19.08
N ASN A 200 14.72 -20.80 17.98
CA ASN A 200 15.48 -20.96 16.74
C ASN A 200 15.31 -19.76 15.82
N LEU A 201 16.25 -19.54 14.90
CA LEU A 201 16.02 -18.64 13.77
C LEU A 201 15.13 -19.36 12.75
N ALA A 202 14.29 -18.61 12.05
CA ALA A 202 13.69 -19.07 10.81
C ALA A 202 14.43 -18.41 9.64
N TYR A 203 14.42 -19.04 8.45
CA TYR A 203 15.03 -18.45 7.27
C TYR A 203 14.07 -18.33 6.08
N VAL A 204 14.26 -17.27 5.31
CA VAL A 204 13.73 -17.10 3.96
C VAL A 204 14.88 -17.38 2.98
N ASP A 205 14.64 -18.29 2.04
CA ASP A 205 15.59 -18.62 0.98
C ASP A 205 15.32 -17.73 -0.24
N PHE A 206 16.32 -16.94 -0.63
CA PHE A 206 16.24 -16.04 -1.78
C PHE A 206 17.21 -16.47 -2.88
N SER A 207 17.65 -17.73 -2.90
CA SER A 207 18.53 -18.27 -3.94
C SER A 207 17.94 -18.18 -5.35
N LYS A 208 16.60 -18.11 -5.49
CA LYS A 208 15.93 -17.77 -6.76
C LYS A 208 16.47 -16.47 -7.39
N TYR A 209 16.83 -15.50 -6.56
CA TYR A 209 17.34 -14.20 -6.98
C TYR A 209 18.87 -14.14 -7.07
N LYS A 210 19.57 -15.28 -6.95
CA LYS A 210 21.03 -15.35 -6.99
C LYS A 210 21.65 -14.61 -8.16
N ASN A 211 21.03 -14.69 -9.34
CA ASN A 211 21.50 -14.05 -10.56
C ASN A 211 21.54 -12.52 -10.45
N LEU A 212 20.62 -11.91 -9.68
CA LEU A 212 20.60 -10.47 -9.43
C LEU A 212 21.82 -10.02 -8.61
N PHE A 213 22.32 -10.87 -7.70
CA PHE A 213 23.45 -10.56 -6.83
C PHE A 213 24.81 -10.90 -7.46
N THR A 214 24.86 -11.86 -8.40
CA THR A 214 26.12 -12.23 -9.08
C THR A 214 26.59 -11.20 -10.10
N ASN A 215 25.67 -10.40 -10.65
CA ASN A 215 26.00 -9.40 -11.67
C ASN A 215 26.51 -8.09 -11.07
N VAL A 216 26.46 -7.93 -9.74
CA VAL A 216 26.88 -6.71 -9.07
C VAL A 216 28.41 -6.60 -9.03
N ASP A 217 28.95 -5.55 -9.64
CA ASP A 217 30.35 -5.16 -9.49
C ASP A 217 30.57 -4.51 -8.12
N MET A 218 30.96 -5.35 -7.15
CA MET A 218 31.15 -4.93 -5.77
C MET A 218 32.20 -3.85 -5.58
N LYS A 219 33.22 -3.78 -6.47
CA LYS A 219 34.24 -2.74 -6.37
C LYS A 219 33.62 -1.39 -6.71
N LYS A 220 32.92 -1.31 -7.84
CA LYS A 220 32.22 -0.08 -8.25
C LYS A 220 31.12 0.32 -7.28
N PHE A 221 30.41 -0.66 -6.71
CA PHE A 221 29.41 -0.41 -5.67
C PHE A 221 30.03 0.27 -4.44
N VAL A 222 31.17 -0.23 -3.95
CA VAL A 222 31.87 0.37 -2.81
C VAL A 222 32.40 1.77 -3.15
N GLU A 223 32.95 1.97 -4.34
CA GLU A 223 33.39 3.30 -4.80
C GLU A 223 32.22 4.30 -4.83
N TYR A 224 31.08 3.89 -5.36
CA TYR A 224 29.85 4.69 -5.32
C TYR A 224 29.38 4.97 -3.89
N ALA A 225 29.35 3.96 -3.02
CA ALA A 225 28.91 4.12 -1.63
C ALA A 225 29.82 5.08 -0.84
N LYS A 226 31.14 5.02 -1.07
CA LYS A 226 32.11 5.97 -0.50
C LYS A 226 31.85 7.40 -0.98
N ALA A 227 31.68 7.60 -2.28
CA ALA A 227 31.42 8.92 -2.86
C ALA A 227 30.06 9.48 -2.39
N SER A 228 29.00 8.66 -2.41
CA SER A 228 27.66 9.03 -1.93
C SER A 228 27.69 9.50 -0.47
N GLY A 229 28.36 8.77 0.42
CA GLY A 229 28.52 9.16 1.82
C GLY A 229 29.40 10.40 2.04
N ALA A 230 30.21 10.77 1.04
CA ALA A 230 31.09 11.94 1.10
C ALA A 230 30.41 13.24 0.65
N VAL A 231 29.36 13.16 -0.18
CA VAL A 231 28.71 14.32 -0.82
C VAL A 231 28.38 15.44 0.18
N SER A 232 27.69 15.13 1.27
CA SER A 232 27.23 16.14 2.23
C SER A 232 28.38 16.88 2.91
N TYR A 233 29.48 16.19 3.23
CA TYR A 233 30.68 16.83 3.78
C TYR A 233 31.46 17.61 2.73
N ARG A 234 31.49 17.11 1.50
CA ARG A 234 32.20 17.71 0.37
C ARG A 234 31.58 19.02 -0.09
N LEU A 235 30.24 19.08 -0.06
CA LEU A 235 29.43 20.24 -0.43
C LEU A 235 29.31 21.27 0.69
N ALA A 236 29.57 20.88 1.94
CA ALA A 236 29.47 21.78 3.08
C ALA A 236 30.38 23.01 2.93
N GLU A 237 29.80 24.19 3.17
CA GLU A 237 30.60 25.41 3.27
C GLU A 237 31.48 25.37 4.52
N PRO A 238 32.68 25.99 4.54
CA PRO A 238 33.63 25.86 5.66
C PRO A 238 33.04 26.21 7.04
N GLN A 239 32.11 27.16 7.12
CA GLN A 239 31.44 27.53 8.37
C GLN A 239 30.43 26.49 8.89
N ASN A 240 29.98 25.58 8.02
CA ASN A 240 29.05 24.51 8.36
C ASN A 240 29.79 23.28 8.91
N LEU A 241 31.12 23.26 8.84
CA LEU A 241 31.99 22.25 9.45
C LEU A 241 32.73 22.84 10.65
N GLN A 242 32.53 22.27 11.83
CA GLN A 242 33.09 22.78 13.08
C GLN A 242 33.77 21.68 13.88
N ARG A 243 35.02 21.91 14.31
CA ARG A 243 35.65 21.05 15.32
C ARG A 243 35.03 21.33 16.69
N LEU A 244 34.58 20.28 17.36
CA LEU A 244 34.01 20.32 18.71
C LEU A 244 35.03 19.88 19.77
N SER A 245 34.80 20.30 21.01
CA SER A 245 35.54 19.78 22.15
C SER A 245 35.17 18.32 22.43
N VAL A 246 36.17 17.49 22.73
CA VAL A 246 35.96 16.09 23.12
C VAL A 246 35.88 15.98 24.65
N SER A 247 34.78 15.44 25.15
CA SER A 247 34.53 15.19 26.57
C SER A 247 35.34 14.00 27.12
N ASP A 248 35.41 13.85 28.44
CA ASP A 248 36.12 12.73 29.07
C ASP A 248 35.49 11.37 28.74
N ALA A 249 34.16 11.32 28.60
CA ALA A 249 33.46 10.10 28.21
C ALA A 249 33.80 9.70 26.77
N GLU A 250 33.85 10.67 25.85
CA GLU A 250 34.22 10.45 24.45
C GLU A 250 35.69 10.01 24.33
N ARG A 251 36.61 10.62 25.11
CA ARG A 251 38.01 10.17 25.15
C ARG A 251 38.13 8.73 25.66
N LYS A 252 37.34 8.35 26.67
CA LYS A 252 37.28 6.96 27.16
C LYS A 252 36.70 6.00 26.11
N ALA A 253 35.84 6.48 25.22
CA ALA A 253 35.33 5.73 24.07
C ALA A 253 36.33 5.67 22.89
N GLY A 254 37.53 6.28 23.03
CA GLY A 254 38.58 6.27 22.01
C GLY A 254 38.49 7.41 20.99
N ILE A 255 37.62 8.39 21.20
CA ILE A 255 37.48 9.57 20.33
C ILE A 255 38.56 10.58 20.69
N VAL A 256 39.29 11.07 19.69
CA VAL A 256 40.31 12.12 19.85
C VAL A 256 40.00 13.39 19.07
N GLU A 257 39.14 13.31 18.06
CA GLU A 257 38.66 14.45 17.29
C GLU A 257 37.16 14.32 17.06
N LYS A 258 36.41 15.41 17.27
CA LYS A 258 34.96 15.47 17.01
C LYS A 258 34.67 16.61 16.04
N ILE A 259 33.91 16.33 14.99
CA ILE A 259 33.61 17.27 13.90
C ILE A 259 32.09 17.29 13.68
N ARG A 260 31.50 18.48 13.68
CA ARG A 260 30.08 18.72 13.41
C ARG A 260 29.88 19.21 11.99
N LEU A 261 28.94 18.60 11.27
CA LEU A 261 28.29 19.16 10.09
C LEU A 261 26.95 19.79 10.50
N LYS A 262 26.68 21.00 10.02
CA LYS A 262 25.37 21.67 10.10
C LYS A 262 24.78 21.76 8.69
N ASP A 263 23.59 21.24 8.50
CA ASP A 263 22.87 21.30 7.23
C ASP A 263 21.35 21.36 7.48
N THR A 264 20.53 21.18 6.44
CA THR A 264 19.08 21.06 6.56
C THR A 264 18.56 19.78 5.91
N VAL A 265 17.41 19.29 6.38
CA VAL A 265 16.77 18.07 5.86
C VAL A 265 16.55 18.21 4.35
N GLU A 266 16.01 19.33 3.91
CA GLU A 266 15.66 19.58 2.52
C GLU A 266 16.90 19.64 1.62
N ALA A 267 17.99 20.23 2.10
CA ALA A 267 19.25 20.28 1.38
C ALA A 267 19.88 18.88 1.26
N LEU A 268 19.95 18.11 2.34
CA LEU A 268 20.50 16.75 2.32
C LEU A 268 19.71 15.81 1.39
N LEU A 269 18.38 15.90 1.40
CA LEU A 269 17.52 15.13 0.49
C LEU A 269 17.79 15.51 -0.98
N LEU A 270 17.84 16.82 -1.28
CA LEU A 270 18.11 17.29 -2.64
C LEU A 270 19.52 16.90 -3.12
N GLN A 271 20.54 16.99 -2.25
CA GLN A 271 21.90 16.53 -2.54
C GLN A 271 21.92 15.05 -2.91
N SER A 272 21.29 14.20 -2.09
CA SER A 272 21.21 12.76 -2.33
C SER A 272 20.47 12.44 -3.63
N GLU A 273 19.36 13.13 -3.89
CA GLU A 273 18.55 12.91 -5.08
C GLU A 273 19.29 13.29 -6.36
N LEU A 274 19.88 14.48 -6.41
CA LEU A 274 20.63 14.94 -7.58
C LEU A 274 21.90 14.12 -7.80
N TYR A 275 22.58 13.67 -6.74
CA TYR A 275 23.73 12.77 -6.86
C TYR A 275 23.34 11.40 -7.42
N SER A 276 22.19 10.87 -6.97
CA SER A 276 21.63 9.64 -7.52
C SER A 276 21.25 9.82 -8.99
N GLN A 277 20.66 10.96 -9.36
CA GLN A 277 20.22 11.25 -10.72
C GLN A 277 21.38 11.22 -11.71
N VAL A 278 22.52 11.86 -11.40
CA VAL A 278 23.68 11.92 -12.31
C VAL A 278 24.41 10.58 -12.45
N ASN A 279 24.17 9.64 -11.54
CA ASN A 279 24.80 8.32 -11.53
C ASN A 279 23.81 7.19 -11.87
N ALA A 280 22.56 7.49 -12.25
CA ALA A 280 21.50 6.49 -12.36
C ALA A 280 21.84 5.38 -13.39
N LYS A 281 22.20 5.75 -14.63
CA LYS A 281 22.61 4.75 -15.65
C LYS A 281 23.89 4.01 -15.23
N TYR A 282 24.86 4.71 -14.65
CA TYR A 282 26.09 4.08 -14.17
C TYR A 282 25.78 2.99 -13.12
N LEU A 283 24.92 3.29 -12.15
CA LEU A 283 24.48 2.32 -11.15
C LEU A 283 23.78 1.12 -11.79
N GLN A 284 22.79 1.36 -12.65
CA GLN A 284 22.02 0.29 -13.27
C GLN A 284 22.89 -0.61 -14.16
N LYS A 285 23.64 -0.02 -15.08
CA LYS A 285 24.38 -0.77 -16.11
C LYS A 285 25.74 -1.25 -15.62
N ASN A 286 26.51 -0.39 -14.98
CA ASN A 286 27.91 -0.67 -14.63
C ASN A 286 28.09 -1.26 -13.24
N VAL A 287 27.20 -0.94 -12.29
CA VAL A 287 27.29 -1.45 -10.91
C VAL A 287 26.43 -2.69 -10.73
N PHE A 288 25.16 -2.67 -11.10
CA PHE A 288 24.25 -3.79 -10.91
C PHE A 288 24.22 -4.78 -12.09
N GLY A 289 24.74 -4.38 -13.26
CA GLY A 289 24.75 -5.22 -14.45
C GLY A 289 23.34 -5.50 -14.98
N PHE A 290 22.41 -4.57 -14.76
CA PHE A 290 21.06 -4.64 -15.32
C PHE A 290 21.11 -4.30 -16.81
N ASP A 291 20.56 -5.22 -17.59
CA ASP A 291 20.39 -5.12 -19.03
C ASP A 291 18.88 -5.07 -19.29
N GLU A 292 18.38 -3.91 -19.72
CA GLU A 292 16.94 -3.63 -19.87
C GLU A 292 16.27 -4.65 -20.80
N GLU A 293 16.97 -5.11 -21.84
CA GLU A 293 16.47 -6.11 -22.80
C GLU A 293 16.27 -7.49 -22.15
N LYS A 294 17.22 -7.93 -21.30
CA LYS A 294 17.13 -9.23 -20.61
C LYS A 294 16.09 -9.25 -19.51
N ILE A 295 15.84 -8.12 -18.85
CA ILE A 295 14.83 -8.02 -17.80
C ILE A 295 13.43 -8.15 -18.41
N ALA A 296 13.18 -7.49 -19.54
CA ALA A 296 11.91 -7.64 -20.28
C ALA A 296 11.67 -9.10 -20.72
N GLU A 297 12.71 -9.78 -21.21
CA GLU A 297 12.66 -11.18 -21.61
C GLU A 297 12.39 -12.12 -20.41
N THR A 298 13.00 -11.83 -19.25
CA THR A 298 12.81 -12.62 -18.02
C THR A 298 11.39 -12.45 -17.45
N ILE A 299 10.85 -11.22 -17.46
CA ILE A 299 9.47 -10.94 -17.02
C ILE A 299 8.46 -11.66 -17.92
N ALA A 300 8.66 -11.61 -19.25
CA ALA A 300 7.81 -12.34 -20.20
C ALA A 300 7.86 -13.86 -19.98
N THR A 301 9.04 -14.40 -19.64
CA THR A 301 9.22 -15.84 -19.39
C THR A 301 8.61 -16.27 -18.04
N GLU A 302 8.72 -15.45 -16.99
CA GLU A 302 8.08 -15.74 -15.69
C GLU A 302 6.56 -15.62 -15.73
N LEU A 303 6.01 -14.68 -16.51
CA LEU A 303 4.57 -14.57 -16.77
C LEU A 303 4.04 -15.81 -17.50
N ALA A 304 4.78 -16.35 -18.47
CA ALA A 304 4.40 -17.58 -19.17
C ALA A 304 4.51 -18.84 -18.28
N ALA A 305 5.40 -18.85 -17.29
CA ALA A 305 5.58 -19.98 -16.38
C ALA A 305 4.53 -20.01 -15.24
N SER A 306 4.03 -18.85 -14.81
CA SER A 306 3.03 -18.76 -13.73
C SER A 306 1.66 -19.32 -14.15
N GLU A 307 1.31 -19.24 -15.44
CA GLU A 307 0.07 -19.82 -16.00
C GLU A 307 0.06 -21.36 -15.99
N ALA A 308 1.23 -22.02 -16.01
CA ALA A 308 1.35 -23.47 -16.13
C ALA A 308 1.25 -24.24 -14.78
N THR A 309 1.40 -23.56 -13.64
CA THR A 309 1.60 -24.23 -12.32
C THR A 309 0.35 -24.26 -11.43
N SER A 310 -0.80 -23.78 -11.93
CA SER A 310 -2.07 -23.68 -11.18
C SER A 310 -2.83 -25.01 -11.00
N LYS A 311 -2.24 -26.14 -11.39
CA LYS A 311 -2.86 -27.47 -11.37
C LYS A 311 -2.01 -28.50 -10.62
N GLU A 312 -1.88 -28.44 -9.29
CA GLU A 312 -1.47 -29.62 -8.48
C GLU A 312 -1.53 -29.41 -6.94
N GLY A 313 -2.52 -30.05 -6.28
CA GLY A 313 -2.47 -30.62 -4.92
C GLY A 313 -2.37 -29.69 -3.68
N ASN A 314 -2.81 -30.06 -2.47
CA ASN A 314 -3.40 -31.29 -1.97
C ASN A 314 -4.01 -31.06 -0.57
N ALA A 315 -4.95 -31.92 -0.18
CA ALA A 315 -5.75 -31.88 1.04
C ALA A 315 -5.05 -32.50 2.27
N GLU A 316 -5.26 -31.95 3.47
CA GLU A 316 -5.30 -32.73 4.73
C GLU A 316 -6.08 -31.98 5.83
N GLY A 317 -6.98 -32.71 6.51
CA GLY A 317 -8.12 -32.20 7.27
C GLY A 317 -7.81 -31.48 8.59
N GLN A 318 -8.29 -30.24 8.69
CA GLN A 318 -8.28 -29.41 9.90
C GLN A 318 -9.68 -29.44 10.55
N LYS A 319 -9.74 -29.52 11.89
CA LYS A 319 -11.02 -29.42 12.62
C LYS A 319 -11.55 -27.99 12.54
N VAL A 320 -12.55 -27.81 11.69
CA VAL A 320 -13.22 -26.54 11.41
C VAL A 320 -14.25 -26.20 12.50
N SER A 321 -14.31 -24.92 12.88
CA SER A 321 -15.39 -24.39 13.72
C SER A 321 -16.71 -24.40 12.95
N SER A 322 -17.77 -25.00 13.52
CA SER A 322 -19.11 -25.10 12.91
C SER A 322 -19.86 -23.76 12.76
N GLU A 323 -19.26 -22.66 13.20
CA GLU A 323 -19.79 -21.30 13.08
C GLU A 323 -19.12 -20.51 11.96
N ASP A 324 -17.98 -20.98 11.43
CA ASP A 324 -17.26 -20.34 10.35
C ASP A 324 -17.68 -20.94 8.99
N ALA A 325 -18.50 -20.18 8.27
CA ALA A 325 -19.03 -20.61 6.97
C ALA A 325 -17.95 -20.79 5.90
N ALA A 326 -16.87 -20.00 5.94
CA ALA A 326 -15.78 -20.11 4.96
C ALA A 326 -15.01 -21.42 5.18
N ALA A 327 -14.72 -21.74 6.44
CA ALA A 327 -14.04 -22.97 6.77
C ALA A 327 -14.90 -24.23 6.48
N VAL A 328 -16.23 -24.17 6.69
CA VAL A 328 -17.13 -25.29 6.34
C VAL A 328 -17.24 -25.48 4.82
N SER A 329 -17.27 -24.39 4.04
CA SER A 329 -17.28 -24.46 2.57
C SER A 329 -15.99 -25.09 2.03
N GLN A 330 -14.82 -24.73 2.58
CA GLN A 330 -13.55 -25.37 2.25
C GLN A 330 -13.51 -26.86 2.60
N GLN A 331 -14.08 -27.24 3.76
CA GLN A 331 -14.19 -28.65 4.15
C GLN A 331 -15.08 -29.42 3.17
N LEU A 332 -16.20 -28.84 2.73
CA LEU A 332 -17.07 -29.41 1.71
C LEU A 332 -16.35 -29.59 0.36
N TYR A 333 -15.65 -28.55 -0.11
CA TYR A 333 -14.83 -28.60 -1.33
C TYR A 333 -13.82 -29.74 -1.30
N SER A 334 -13.08 -29.88 -0.19
CA SER A 334 -12.09 -30.95 -0.03
C SER A 334 -12.73 -32.35 -0.07
N LEU A 335 -13.91 -32.52 0.53
CA LEU A 335 -14.64 -33.80 0.55
C LEU A 335 -15.17 -34.16 -0.84
N ILE A 336 -15.70 -33.17 -1.58
CA ILE A 336 -16.23 -33.37 -2.94
C ILE A 336 -15.10 -33.74 -3.90
N ASN A 337 -13.97 -33.03 -3.85
CA ASN A 337 -12.81 -33.34 -4.67
C ASN A 337 -12.24 -34.73 -4.36
N ALA A 338 -12.25 -35.17 -3.10
CA ALA A 338 -11.86 -36.53 -2.75
C ALA A 338 -12.87 -37.58 -3.25
N HIS A 339 -14.17 -37.29 -3.15
CA HIS A 339 -15.27 -38.18 -3.59
C HIS A 339 -15.27 -38.39 -5.11
N PHE A 340 -14.99 -37.35 -5.90
CA PHE A 340 -14.87 -37.48 -7.36
C PHE A 340 -13.47 -37.87 -7.84
N GLY A 341 -12.41 -37.45 -7.15
CA GLY A 341 -11.02 -37.80 -7.47
C GLY A 341 -10.73 -39.30 -7.36
N ASN A 342 -11.37 -40.00 -6.42
CA ASN A 342 -11.28 -41.46 -6.32
C ASN A 342 -12.15 -42.22 -7.35
N ALA A 343 -13.08 -41.54 -8.03
CA ALA A 343 -13.97 -42.16 -9.02
C ALA A 343 -13.38 -42.10 -10.45
N LEU A 344 -12.61 -41.05 -10.77
CA LEU A 344 -12.06 -40.80 -12.10
C LEU A 344 -10.83 -41.64 -12.47
N ASP A 345 -10.20 -42.32 -11.50
CA ASP A 345 -9.05 -43.22 -11.72
C ASP A 345 -9.46 -44.62 -12.22
N SER A 346 -10.77 -44.86 -12.44
CA SER A 346 -11.32 -46.18 -12.79
C SER A 346 -12.01 -46.27 -14.15
N GLU A 347 -12.06 -45.19 -14.94
CA GLU A 347 -12.92 -45.16 -16.13
C GLU A 347 -12.35 -44.38 -17.32
N TYR A 348 -11.05 -44.44 -17.61
CA TYR A 348 -10.54 -44.24 -18.98
C TYR A 348 -9.35 -45.18 -19.22
N GLY A 349 -9.63 -46.24 -19.99
CA GLY A 349 -8.64 -47.19 -20.47
C GLY A 349 -7.77 -46.60 -21.57
N ASP A 350 -6.51 -47.03 -21.55
CA ASP A 350 -5.54 -46.97 -22.65
C ASP A 350 -6.19 -47.21 -24.02
N GLU A 351 -6.16 -46.22 -24.91
CA GLU A 351 -6.06 -46.44 -26.36
C GLU A 351 -5.16 -45.39 -27.03
N ASP A 352 -3.97 -45.89 -27.35
CA ASP A 352 -3.03 -45.64 -28.44
C ASP A 352 -3.00 -44.36 -29.32
N GLN A 353 -1.74 -44.06 -29.61
CA GLN A 353 -1.14 -43.27 -30.69
C GLN A 353 -1.91 -43.20 -32.03
N SER A 354 -1.92 -42.01 -32.65
CA SER A 354 -1.51 -41.88 -34.07
C SER A 354 -1.08 -40.47 -34.46
N SER A 355 0.03 -40.43 -35.19
CA SER A 355 0.59 -39.28 -35.91
C SER A 355 -0.03 -39.14 -37.30
N ALA A 356 -0.23 -37.91 -37.79
CA ALA A 356 -0.14 -37.62 -39.23
C ALA A 356 0.03 -36.11 -39.51
N ALA A 357 0.92 -35.80 -40.44
CA ALA A 357 1.20 -34.49 -41.01
C ALA A 357 0.55 -34.33 -42.39
N GLN A 358 0.26 -33.09 -42.80
CA GLN A 358 0.24 -32.53 -44.18
C GLN A 358 -0.33 -31.10 -44.07
N ASP A 359 0.33 -29.98 -44.41
CA ASP A 359 1.01 -29.51 -45.63
C ASP A 359 0.04 -28.95 -46.71
N GLY A 360 0.28 -27.69 -47.15
CA GLY A 360 -0.07 -27.21 -48.50
C GLY A 360 -0.95 -25.95 -48.70
N ALA A 361 -0.29 -24.89 -49.22
CA ALA A 361 -0.75 -23.84 -50.18
C ALA A 361 -1.64 -22.66 -49.69
N ALA A 362 -1.23 -21.37 -49.77
CA ALA A 362 -0.95 -20.48 -50.95
C ALA A 362 -2.27 -20.11 -51.68
N GLU A 363 -2.67 -18.88 -52.04
CA GLU A 363 -2.06 -17.64 -52.60
C GLU A 363 -3.18 -16.55 -52.53
N GLU A 364 -2.93 -15.27 -52.19
CA GLU A 364 -2.50 -14.10 -53.01
C GLU A 364 -3.57 -13.37 -53.88
N ASP A 365 -3.28 -12.07 -54.05
CA ASP A 365 -3.83 -11.00 -54.92
C ASP A 365 -5.18 -10.33 -54.54
N ALA A 366 -5.30 -9.03 -54.24
CA ALA A 366 -4.71 -7.76 -54.70
C ALA A 366 -5.45 -7.06 -55.86
N SER A 367 -5.61 -5.73 -55.69
CA SER A 367 -5.72 -4.68 -56.74
C SER A 367 -7.03 -4.70 -57.57
N ASP A 368 -7.69 -3.61 -57.99
CA ASP A 368 -7.22 -2.27 -58.34
C ASP A 368 -8.37 -1.24 -58.52
N THR A 369 -8.06 0.03 -58.26
CA THR A 369 -8.40 1.29 -58.97
C THR A 369 -9.77 1.54 -59.65
N ALA A 370 -10.31 2.75 -59.40
CA ALA A 370 -10.65 3.70 -60.47
C ALA A 370 -10.68 5.15 -59.94
N GLN A 371 -10.16 6.07 -60.75
CA GLN A 371 -9.86 7.49 -60.50
C GLN A 371 -10.77 8.40 -61.35
N ALA A 372 -10.69 9.72 -61.09
CA ALA A 372 -11.19 10.90 -61.85
C ALA A 372 -12.59 11.42 -61.47
N ASP A 373 -12.87 12.73 -61.28
CA ASP A 373 -12.16 13.97 -61.62
C ASP A 373 -12.60 15.16 -60.71
N ASP A 374 -11.74 16.17 -60.71
CA ASP A 374 -11.62 17.46 -60.00
C ASP A 374 -12.75 18.51 -60.21
N VAL A 375 -13.18 19.21 -59.14
CA VAL A 375 -13.48 20.67 -59.11
C VAL A 375 -13.38 21.23 -57.67
N ALA A 376 -12.53 22.24 -57.49
CA ALA A 376 -12.27 23.03 -56.29
C ALA A 376 -13.50 23.65 -55.57
N VAL A 377 -13.41 23.82 -54.23
CA VAL A 377 -13.48 25.10 -53.47
C VAL A 377 -13.44 24.82 -51.96
N ALA A 378 -12.49 25.47 -51.29
CA ALA A 378 -12.39 25.90 -49.90
C ALA A 378 -13.23 25.26 -48.76
N ASP A 379 -12.49 24.98 -47.68
CA ASP A 379 -12.82 25.19 -46.26
C ASP A 379 -12.95 23.94 -45.40
N ALA A 380 -12.31 24.02 -44.22
CA ALA A 380 -12.23 23.05 -43.13
C ALA A 380 -11.66 21.65 -43.43
N GLU A 381 -10.39 21.43 -43.08
CA GLU A 381 -9.91 20.08 -42.77
C GLU A 381 -10.65 19.57 -41.53
N GLU A 382 -11.62 18.68 -41.75
CA GLU A 382 -11.98 17.61 -40.83
C GLU A 382 -10.71 16.80 -40.53
N ALA A 383 -10.08 17.10 -39.39
CA ALA A 383 -9.26 16.11 -38.73
C ALA A 383 -10.23 15.14 -38.03
N THR A 384 -10.35 13.93 -38.56
CA THR A 384 -10.74 12.76 -37.78
C THR A 384 -9.74 12.62 -36.63
N GLN A 385 -10.06 13.21 -35.49
CA GLN A 385 -9.42 12.93 -34.22
C GLN A 385 -10.31 11.89 -33.53
N ASP A 386 -9.79 10.69 -33.38
CA ASP A 386 -10.04 9.94 -32.15
C ASP A 386 -9.73 10.91 -31.01
N GLU A 387 -10.76 11.41 -30.32
CA GLU A 387 -10.60 12.25 -29.14
C GLU A 387 -9.98 11.38 -28.03
N GLU A 388 -8.66 11.23 -28.04
CA GLU A 388 -7.90 11.05 -26.80
C GLU A 388 -8.19 12.29 -25.95
N VAL A 389 -9.17 12.18 -25.05
CA VAL A 389 -9.47 13.22 -24.06
C VAL A 389 -8.18 13.49 -23.29
N ALA A 390 -7.61 14.67 -23.52
CA ALA A 390 -6.26 15.02 -23.08
C ALA A 390 -6.15 14.94 -21.54
N SER A 391 -5.32 14.01 -21.06
CA SER A 391 -4.91 13.90 -19.66
C SER A 391 -4.25 15.20 -19.17
N LEU A 392 -4.70 15.76 -18.05
CA LEU A 392 -4.11 17.00 -17.50
C LEU A 392 -2.65 16.78 -17.07
N THR A 393 -1.78 17.74 -17.38
CA THR A 393 -0.40 17.75 -16.87
C THR A 393 -0.34 18.35 -15.46
N GLU A 394 0.74 18.07 -14.72
CA GLU A 394 0.96 18.68 -13.39
C GLU A 394 0.90 20.22 -13.47
N ASP A 395 1.50 20.84 -14.49
CA ASP A 395 1.47 22.29 -14.71
C ASP A 395 0.06 22.83 -14.94
N GLN A 396 -0.78 22.12 -15.70
CA GLN A 396 -2.18 22.50 -15.91
C GLN A 396 -2.98 22.44 -14.60
N CYS A 397 -2.70 21.45 -13.74
CA CYS A 397 -3.29 21.37 -12.40
C CYS A 397 -2.89 22.56 -11.50
N VAL A 398 -1.65 23.03 -11.61
CA VAL A 398 -1.20 24.25 -10.92
C VAL A 398 -1.93 25.49 -11.45
N GLU A 399 -2.13 25.58 -12.77
CA GLU A 399 -2.86 26.70 -13.36
C GLU A 399 -4.32 26.72 -12.87
N LEU A 400 -4.98 25.56 -12.76
CA LEU A 400 -6.34 25.44 -12.24
C LEU A 400 -6.49 25.99 -10.81
N GLN A 401 -5.49 25.85 -9.94
CA GLN A 401 -5.50 26.48 -8.59
C GLN A 401 -5.59 28.01 -8.64
N SER A 402 -5.05 28.62 -9.69
CA SER A 402 -4.99 30.08 -9.85
C SER A 402 -6.20 30.67 -10.59
N GLN A 403 -7.04 29.81 -11.16
CA GLN A 403 -8.22 30.25 -11.92
C GLN A 403 -9.31 30.80 -10.99
N LYS A 404 -10.01 31.83 -11.49
CA LYS A 404 -11.17 32.44 -10.81
C LYS A 404 -12.50 31.82 -11.22
N SER A 405 -12.50 30.96 -12.25
CA SER A 405 -13.67 30.24 -12.76
C SER A 405 -14.00 29.01 -11.92
N SER A 406 -15.24 28.52 -12.04
CA SER A 406 -15.63 27.20 -11.53
C SER A 406 -14.88 26.13 -12.32
N VAL A 407 -14.11 25.29 -11.64
CA VAL A 407 -13.40 24.14 -12.19
C VAL A 407 -14.33 22.92 -12.12
N ALA A 408 -14.28 22.08 -13.16
CA ALA A 408 -15.06 20.85 -13.21
C ALA A 408 -14.58 19.84 -12.15
N LEU A 409 -15.48 18.99 -11.65
CA LEU A 409 -15.13 18.05 -10.57
C LEU A 409 -14.07 17.05 -11.04
N GLY A 410 -14.18 16.58 -12.27
CA GLY A 410 -13.22 15.64 -12.82
C GLY A 410 -11.80 16.16 -12.84
N ASP A 411 -11.60 17.42 -13.23
CA ASP A 411 -10.27 18.05 -13.20
C ASP A 411 -9.73 18.17 -11.77
N ILE A 412 -10.59 18.53 -10.81
CA ILE A 412 -10.20 18.65 -9.40
C ILE A 412 -9.77 17.29 -8.84
N ASN A 413 -10.51 16.22 -9.16
CA ASN A 413 -10.18 14.86 -8.76
C ASN A 413 -8.91 14.36 -9.45
N TYR A 414 -8.79 14.57 -10.75
CA TYR A 414 -7.63 14.14 -11.54
C TYR A 414 -6.32 14.76 -11.02
N CYS A 415 -6.35 16.04 -10.63
CA CYS A 415 -5.19 16.72 -10.06
C CYS A 415 -4.71 16.14 -8.71
N GLN A 416 -5.52 15.33 -8.03
CA GLN A 416 -5.09 14.62 -6.82
C GLN A 416 -4.00 13.58 -7.11
N ILE A 417 -3.88 13.08 -8.35
CA ILE A 417 -2.80 12.18 -8.76
C ILE A 417 -1.42 12.85 -8.56
N TYR A 418 -1.34 14.17 -8.75
CA TYR A 418 -0.13 14.96 -8.51
C TYR A 418 -0.03 15.47 -7.05
N GLY A 419 -1.01 15.13 -6.20
CA GLY A 419 -1.15 15.65 -4.84
C GLY A 419 -1.46 17.14 -4.82
N ILE A 420 -2.20 17.66 -5.81
CA ILE A 420 -2.59 19.05 -5.94
C ILE A 420 -4.07 19.18 -5.56
N ASP A 421 -4.34 19.83 -4.42
CA ASP A 421 -5.71 20.25 -4.08
C ASP A 421 -6.03 21.57 -4.79
N VAL A 422 -6.79 21.50 -5.87
CA VAL A 422 -7.19 22.66 -6.69
C VAL A 422 -8.04 23.67 -5.88
N LEU A 423 -8.75 23.22 -4.85
CA LEU A 423 -9.62 24.08 -4.04
C LEU A 423 -8.91 24.72 -2.84
N ASP A 424 -7.70 24.27 -2.48
CA ASP A 424 -6.89 24.89 -1.42
C ASP A 424 -6.13 26.12 -1.94
N GLN A 425 -6.73 27.29 -1.75
CA GLN A 425 -6.17 28.60 -2.10
C GLN A 425 -5.20 29.16 -1.04
N SER A 426 -4.70 28.35 -0.11
CA SER A 426 -3.74 28.83 0.89
C SER A 426 -2.40 29.24 0.26
N ALA A 427 -1.85 30.38 0.68
CA ALA A 427 -0.55 30.87 0.18
C ALA A 427 0.61 29.87 0.40
N GLY A 428 0.46 28.97 1.37
CA GLY A 428 1.41 27.88 1.63
C GLY A 428 1.39 26.80 0.55
N ASN A 429 0.24 26.55 -0.09
CA ASN A 429 0.12 25.57 -1.18
C ASN A 429 0.84 26.09 -2.44
N THR A 430 0.68 27.38 -2.78
CA THR A 430 1.36 27.99 -3.94
C THR A 430 2.90 27.95 -3.84
N GLU A 431 3.49 28.21 -2.66
CA GLU A 431 4.94 28.11 -2.47
C GLU A 431 5.43 26.66 -2.57
N LYS A 432 4.71 25.70 -1.98
CA LYS A 432 5.01 24.26 -2.10
C LYS A 432 5.00 23.81 -3.56
N THR A 433 3.98 24.20 -4.31
CA THR A 433 3.84 23.87 -5.74
C THR A 433 4.96 24.46 -6.58
N GLN A 434 5.32 25.74 -6.38
CA GLN A 434 6.44 26.36 -7.09
C GLN A 434 7.79 25.69 -6.77
N ILE A 435 8.01 25.28 -5.51
CA ILE A 435 9.22 24.57 -5.12
C ILE A 435 9.29 23.21 -5.81
N LYS A 436 8.19 22.45 -5.84
CA LYS A 436 8.13 21.17 -6.57
C LYS A 436 8.47 21.34 -8.05
N ALA A 437 7.87 22.32 -8.73
CA ALA A 437 8.15 22.60 -10.14
C ALA A 437 9.64 22.93 -10.38
N ARG A 438 10.25 23.76 -9.51
CA ARG A 438 11.69 24.06 -9.60
C ARG A 438 12.56 22.83 -9.34
N GLN A 439 12.18 21.96 -8.40
CA GLN A 439 12.89 20.70 -8.17
C GLN A 439 12.78 19.76 -9.37
N ALA A 440 11.62 19.66 -10.02
CA ALA A 440 11.43 18.87 -11.23
C ALA A 440 12.33 19.39 -12.39
N ALA A 441 12.31 20.69 -12.65
CA ALA A 441 13.18 21.32 -13.65
C ALA A 441 14.67 21.11 -13.35
N LEU A 442 15.05 21.15 -12.08
CA LEU A 442 16.42 20.88 -11.64
C LEU A 442 16.81 19.41 -11.86
N LYS A 443 15.92 18.45 -11.57
CA LYS A 443 16.16 17.03 -11.88
C LYS A 443 16.35 16.80 -13.37
N GLN A 444 15.53 17.42 -14.21
CA GLN A 444 15.67 17.36 -15.66
C GLN A 444 17.04 17.89 -16.11
N THR A 445 17.48 19.01 -15.53
CA THR A 445 18.80 19.59 -15.77
C THR A 445 19.92 18.63 -15.37
N PHE A 446 19.78 17.96 -14.23
CA PHE A 446 20.79 17.01 -13.73
C PHE A 446 20.80 15.69 -14.52
N ALA A 447 19.65 15.25 -15.05
CA ALA A 447 19.56 14.07 -15.90
C ALA A 447 20.43 14.17 -17.17
N ALA A 448 20.68 15.38 -17.68
CA ALA A 448 21.58 15.62 -18.81
C ALA A 448 23.06 15.27 -18.51
N TYR A 449 23.46 15.22 -17.23
CA TYR A 449 24.81 14.81 -16.82
C TYR A 449 24.93 13.30 -16.60
N ASP A 450 23.81 12.54 -16.64
CA ASP A 450 23.84 11.09 -16.56
C ASP A 450 24.28 10.47 -17.90
N GLN A 451 25.60 10.48 -18.09
CA GLN A 451 26.30 10.00 -19.29
C GLN A 451 26.74 8.54 -19.15
N ASN A 452 26.15 7.77 -18.21
CA ASN A 452 26.57 6.40 -17.90
C ASN A 452 28.06 6.30 -17.49
N GLN A 453 28.58 7.36 -16.86
CA GLN A 453 29.93 7.43 -16.30
C GLN A 453 29.82 7.73 -14.81
N PHE A 454 30.78 7.22 -14.03
CA PHE A 454 30.79 7.48 -12.60
C PHE A 454 31.12 8.95 -12.33
N VAL A 455 30.21 9.63 -11.65
CA VAL A 455 30.41 10.99 -11.12
C VAL A 455 30.71 10.85 -9.63
N ASP A 456 31.97 11.05 -9.25
CA ASP A 456 32.40 11.05 -7.85
C ASP A 456 31.97 12.34 -7.09
N ASP A 457 32.29 12.42 -5.81
CA ASP A 457 31.89 13.55 -4.95
C ASP A 457 32.52 14.89 -5.36
N GLU A 458 33.72 14.89 -5.94
CA GLU A 458 34.41 16.10 -6.40
C GLU A 458 33.84 16.60 -7.73
N ALA A 459 33.62 15.69 -8.69
CA ALA A 459 32.96 16.01 -9.94
C ALA A 459 31.53 16.50 -9.69
N PHE A 460 30.81 15.88 -8.76
CA PHE A 460 29.49 16.33 -8.35
C PHE A 460 29.53 17.72 -7.68
N LYS A 461 30.53 18.02 -6.84
CA LYS A 461 30.72 19.35 -6.28
C LYS A 461 30.87 20.43 -7.36
N ALA A 462 31.56 20.13 -8.46
CA ALA A 462 31.65 21.05 -9.58
C ALA A 462 30.28 21.32 -10.22
N LEU A 463 29.45 20.29 -10.40
CA LEU A 463 28.07 20.43 -10.90
C LEU A 463 27.19 21.20 -9.92
N TRP A 464 27.28 20.90 -8.63
CA TRP A 464 26.56 21.59 -7.57
C TRP A 464 26.88 23.09 -7.57
N ASN A 465 28.15 23.46 -7.64
CA ASN A 465 28.57 24.86 -7.68
C ASN A 465 28.13 25.56 -8.97
N LYS A 466 28.10 24.84 -10.10
CA LYS A 466 27.62 25.37 -11.39
C LYS A 466 26.15 25.77 -11.34
N HIS A 467 25.31 24.99 -10.63
CA HIS A 467 23.85 25.20 -10.55
C HIS A 467 23.39 25.73 -9.19
N LYS A 468 24.28 26.41 -8.45
CA LYS A 468 24.01 26.84 -7.07
C LYS A 468 22.78 27.76 -6.98
N ALA A 469 22.57 28.61 -7.98
CA ALA A 469 21.45 29.55 -7.98
C ALA A 469 20.10 28.82 -8.14
N GLU A 470 20.04 27.86 -9.07
CA GLU A 470 18.87 27.03 -9.35
C GLU A 470 18.55 26.14 -8.14
N ILE A 471 19.57 25.55 -7.52
CA ILE A 471 19.45 24.75 -6.30
C ILE A 471 18.85 25.58 -5.15
N GLU A 472 19.36 26.79 -4.89
CA GLU A 472 18.82 27.64 -3.82
C GLU A 472 17.37 28.07 -4.07
N GLN A 473 16.97 28.23 -5.34
CA GLN A 473 15.57 28.54 -5.70
C GLN A 473 14.63 27.33 -5.56
N ALA A 474 15.17 26.12 -5.67
CA ALA A 474 14.46 24.84 -5.52
C ALA A 474 14.36 24.34 -4.06
N LEU A 475 14.92 25.09 -3.10
CA LEU A 475 14.81 24.81 -1.67
C LEU A 475 13.78 25.74 -1.01
N PRO A 476 13.01 25.24 -0.02
CA PRO A 476 12.09 26.09 0.73
C PRO A 476 12.82 27.16 1.55
N LYS A 477 12.12 28.25 1.86
CA LYS A 477 12.64 29.33 2.72
C LYS A 477 12.77 28.89 4.17
N GLN A 478 11.76 28.19 4.68
CA GLN A 478 11.83 27.56 6.00
C GLN A 478 12.42 26.16 5.83
N ARG A 479 13.53 25.91 6.51
CA ARG A 479 14.29 24.65 6.41
C ARG A 479 14.46 24.03 7.78
N ASN A 480 14.43 22.71 7.82
CA ASN A 480 14.50 21.93 9.05
C ASN A 480 15.98 21.63 9.37
N PRO A 481 16.53 22.12 10.50
CA PRO A 481 17.96 22.00 10.76
C PRO A 481 18.36 20.56 11.12
N VAL A 482 19.55 20.18 10.65
CA VAL A 482 20.22 18.90 10.92
C VAL A 482 21.62 19.18 11.44
N ALA A 483 22.01 18.49 12.50
CA ALA A 483 23.39 18.43 12.96
C ALA A 483 23.89 16.97 12.97
N ILE A 484 25.07 16.75 12.40
CA ILE A 484 25.73 15.44 12.38
C ILE A 484 27.10 15.59 13.05
N ASP A 485 27.31 14.90 14.16
CA ASP A 485 28.56 14.88 14.89
C ASP A 485 29.32 13.59 14.61
N VAL A 486 30.52 13.70 14.05
CA VAL A 486 31.40 12.57 13.76
C VAL A 486 32.59 12.57 14.72
N GLY A 487 32.75 11.49 15.48
CA GLY A 487 33.92 11.25 16.32
C GLY A 487 34.90 10.29 15.67
N LEU A 488 36.18 10.68 15.66
CA LEU A 488 37.28 9.94 15.05
C LEU A 488 38.30 9.48 16.10
N ASP A 489 38.90 8.31 15.89
CA ASP A 489 40.01 7.80 16.71
C ASP A 489 41.39 8.34 16.26
N GLU A 490 42.46 7.95 16.96
CA GLU A 490 43.84 8.34 16.64
C GLU A 490 44.29 7.92 15.23
N LYS A 491 43.65 6.92 14.63
CA LYS A 491 43.92 6.46 13.26
C LYS A 491 43.02 7.16 12.24
N GLY A 492 42.21 8.13 12.66
CA GLY A 492 41.25 8.85 11.83
C GLY A 492 40.02 8.03 11.46
N ARG A 493 39.74 6.91 12.13
CA ARG A 493 38.59 6.03 11.81
C ARG A 493 37.34 6.49 12.55
N LEU A 494 36.18 6.31 11.94
CA LEU A 494 34.89 6.56 12.57
C LEU A 494 34.71 5.72 13.85
N VAL A 495 34.47 6.38 14.98
CA VAL A 495 34.09 5.74 16.25
C VAL A 495 32.59 5.92 16.50
N ASN A 496 32.07 7.13 16.27
CA ASN A 496 30.63 7.39 16.37
C ASN A 496 30.16 8.46 15.38
N ALA A 497 28.88 8.40 15.03
CA ALA A 497 28.12 9.42 14.33
C ALA A 497 26.82 9.68 15.11
N ASP A 498 26.63 10.91 15.59
CA ASP A 498 25.41 11.34 16.27
C ASP A 498 24.61 12.26 15.33
N TYR A 499 23.33 11.97 15.14
CA TYR A 499 22.40 12.72 14.29
C TYR A 499 21.35 13.40 15.17
N ASP A 500 21.21 14.71 15.01
CA ASP A 500 20.17 15.53 15.65
C ASP A 500 19.36 16.23 14.56
N ILE A 501 18.13 15.78 14.35
CA ILE A 501 17.23 16.26 13.30
C ILE A 501 16.02 16.89 13.97
N ALA A 502 15.77 18.15 13.65
CA ALA A 502 14.54 18.83 14.05
C ALA A 502 13.67 19.04 12.82
N TYR A 503 12.59 18.27 12.74
CA TYR A 503 11.68 18.26 11.61
C TYR A 503 10.28 18.72 12.02
N THR A 504 9.77 19.74 11.35
CA THR A 504 8.39 20.20 11.48
C THR A 504 7.69 19.94 10.14
N PRO A 505 6.95 18.82 10.00
CA PRO A 505 6.14 18.58 8.81
C PRO A 505 5.13 19.72 8.64
N ALA A 506 4.79 20.08 7.41
CA ALA A 506 3.85 21.16 7.16
C ALA A 506 2.40 20.77 7.52
N GLU A 507 2.13 19.47 7.55
CA GLU A 507 0.83 18.86 7.82
C GLU A 507 0.56 18.74 9.33
N PHE A 508 1.62 18.75 10.15
CA PHE A 508 1.55 18.59 11.59
C PHE A 508 2.17 19.82 12.26
N ASN A 509 1.39 20.58 13.05
CA ASN A 509 1.90 21.69 13.86
C ASN A 509 2.77 21.24 15.06
N HIS A 510 3.52 20.15 14.90
CA HIS A 510 4.39 19.58 15.92
C HIS A 510 5.82 19.47 15.40
N ARG A 511 6.77 19.81 16.26
CA ARG A 511 8.19 19.62 15.99
C ARG A 511 8.62 18.24 16.47
N PHE A 512 9.12 17.43 15.55
CA PHE A 512 9.70 16.13 15.78
C PHE A 512 11.21 16.31 15.94
N ASN A 513 11.72 16.06 17.14
CA ASN A 513 13.13 16.04 17.46
C ASN A 513 13.60 14.58 17.43
N ILE A 514 14.24 14.20 16.33
CA ILE A 514 14.74 12.86 16.07
C ILE A 514 16.22 12.83 16.44
N LYS A 515 16.58 11.94 17.35
CA LYS A 515 17.97 11.67 17.74
C LYS A 515 18.34 10.25 17.38
N ALA A 516 19.42 10.11 16.65
CA ALA A 516 20.00 8.80 16.33
C ALA A 516 21.50 8.82 16.61
N ASP A 517 22.04 7.72 17.09
CA ASP A 517 23.49 7.52 17.15
C ASP A 517 23.87 6.22 16.47
N MET A 518 25.10 6.17 15.97
CA MET A 518 25.75 4.99 15.45
C MET A 518 27.18 4.95 15.96
N GLN A 519 27.59 3.84 16.55
CA GLN A 519 28.95 3.57 16.99
C GLN A 519 29.53 2.44 16.17
N ILE A 520 30.79 2.58 15.75
CA ILE A 520 31.55 1.54 15.08
C ILE A 520 32.66 1.06 16.01
N LEU A 521 32.74 -0.25 16.17
CA LEU A 521 33.58 -0.94 17.13
C LEU A 521 34.34 -2.08 16.44
N ASN A 522 35.41 -2.55 17.08
CA ASN A 522 36.07 -3.81 16.73
C ASN A 522 36.47 -3.96 15.24
N TYR A 523 36.94 -2.89 14.60
CA TYR A 523 37.46 -2.94 13.23
C TYR A 523 38.45 -4.11 13.02
N GLY A 524 38.15 -4.94 12.03
CA GLY A 524 38.88 -6.15 11.66
C GLY A 524 38.72 -7.34 12.59
N LYS A 525 37.94 -7.22 13.68
CA LYS A 525 37.73 -8.25 14.71
C LYS A 525 36.27 -8.27 15.21
N ALA A 526 35.32 -8.19 14.30
CA ALA A 526 33.90 -8.15 14.65
C ALA A 526 33.46 -9.40 15.40
N THR A 527 32.39 -9.26 16.18
CA THR A 527 31.74 -10.34 16.92
C THR A 527 31.31 -11.45 15.95
N PRO A 528 31.75 -12.71 16.14
CA PRO A 528 31.39 -13.79 15.24
C PRO A 528 29.88 -14.07 15.22
N ILE A 529 29.34 -14.30 14.03
CA ILE A 529 27.94 -14.75 13.85
C ILE A 529 27.85 -16.23 14.21
N ASN A 530 26.85 -16.61 15.02
CA ASN A 530 26.67 -17.97 15.50
C ASN A 530 26.20 -18.93 14.39
N GLN A 531 27.17 -19.55 13.72
CA GLN A 531 26.95 -20.51 12.63
C GLN A 531 26.12 -21.73 13.06
N GLN A 532 26.17 -22.14 14.32
CA GLN A 532 25.37 -23.27 14.81
C GLN A 532 23.88 -22.91 14.82
N GLN A 533 23.55 -21.67 15.21
CA GLN A 533 22.17 -21.19 15.22
C GLN A 533 21.59 -21.10 13.80
N LEU A 534 22.41 -20.73 12.81
CA LEU A 534 22.00 -20.71 11.40
C LEU A 534 21.73 -22.11 10.85
N LYS A 535 22.58 -23.09 11.19
CA LYS A 535 22.40 -24.50 10.78
C LYS A 535 21.16 -25.15 11.40
N GLN A 536 20.73 -24.69 12.57
CA GLN A 536 19.54 -25.16 13.26
C GLN A 536 18.27 -24.43 12.81
N ALA A 537 18.41 -23.40 11.97
CA ALA A 537 17.28 -22.63 11.47
C ALA A 537 16.45 -23.47 10.49
N LYS A 538 15.14 -23.31 10.58
CA LYS A 538 14.18 -23.94 9.67
C LYS A 538 13.63 -22.90 8.70
N SER A 539 13.09 -23.34 7.56
CA SER A 539 12.40 -22.40 6.67
C SER A 539 11.21 -21.78 7.41
N VAL A 540 10.77 -20.57 7.02
CA VAL A 540 9.58 -19.96 7.64
C VAL A 540 8.37 -20.90 7.57
N ALA A 541 8.19 -21.62 6.46
CA ALA A 541 7.12 -22.62 6.28
C ALA A 541 7.22 -23.81 7.25
N GLU A 542 8.42 -24.34 7.48
CA GLU A 542 8.64 -25.41 8.45
C GLU A 542 8.50 -24.93 9.89
N ALA A 543 8.93 -23.70 10.17
CA ALA A 543 8.85 -23.10 11.49
C ALA A 543 7.41 -22.79 11.90
N SER A 544 6.55 -22.42 10.94
CA SER A 544 5.12 -22.11 11.14
C SER A 544 4.19 -23.32 11.04
N LYS A 545 4.69 -24.49 10.63
CA LYS A 545 3.88 -25.72 10.50
C LYS A 545 3.20 -26.08 11.83
N GLY A 546 1.88 -26.28 11.79
CA GLY A 546 1.04 -26.57 12.96
C GLY A 546 0.70 -25.36 13.82
N SER A 547 1.00 -24.14 13.36
CA SER A 547 0.68 -22.90 14.06
C SER A 547 -0.47 -22.14 13.41
N LEU A 548 -1.07 -21.19 14.15
CA LEU A 548 -2.10 -20.27 13.61
C LEU A 548 -1.60 -19.44 12.42
N PHE A 549 -0.28 -19.39 12.21
CA PHE A 549 0.40 -18.64 11.15
C PHE A 549 0.66 -19.47 9.90
N GLU A 550 0.40 -20.79 9.91
CA GLU A 550 0.61 -21.67 8.75
C GLU A 550 -0.16 -21.20 7.51
N ASN A 551 -1.44 -20.82 7.69
CA ASN A 551 -2.31 -20.37 6.60
C ASN A 551 -1.90 -18.99 6.05
N PHE A 552 -1.38 -18.11 6.90
CA PHE A 552 -0.85 -16.81 6.48
C PHE A 552 0.44 -16.97 5.66
N VAL A 553 1.33 -17.89 6.06
CA VAL A 553 2.60 -18.16 5.35
C VAL A 553 2.38 -18.87 4.03
N LYS A 554 1.42 -19.80 3.92
CA LYS A 554 1.06 -20.42 2.64
C LYS A 554 0.59 -19.36 1.64
N GLY A 555 -0.33 -18.48 2.06
CA GLY A 555 -0.77 -17.35 1.23
C GLY A 555 0.33 -16.31 0.92
N PHE A 556 1.25 -16.04 1.85
CA PHE A 556 2.37 -15.10 1.62
C PHE A 556 3.47 -15.69 0.72
N SER A 557 3.73 -16.99 0.83
CA SER A 557 4.72 -17.72 0.01
C SER A 557 4.24 -17.93 -1.43
N GLU A 558 2.94 -18.16 -1.62
CA GLU A 558 2.31 -18.20 -2.95
C GLU A 558 2.29 -16.80 -3.60
N LYS A 559 2.04 -15.74 -2.81
CA LYS A 559 2.00 -14.34 -3.26
C LYS A 559 3.37 -13.71 -3.55
N LEU A 560 4.47 -14.31 -3.09
CA LEU A 560 5.83 -13.88 -3.49
C LEU A 560 6.16 -14.24 -4.95
N GLY A 561 5.23 -14.90 -5.66
CA GLY A 561 5.28 -15.16 -7.11
C GLY A 561 4.14 -14.55 -7.94
N GLN A 562 3.22 -13.76 -7.36
CA GLN A 562 2.10 -13.16 -8.09
C GLN A 562 1.80 -11.74 -7.59
N SER A 563 1.78 -10.78 -8.53
CA SER A 563 1.37 -9.40 -8.32
C SER A 563 -0.15 -9.32 -8.20
N ASP A 564 -0.65 -9.25 -6.96
CA ASP A 564 -1.72 -8.31 -6.56
C ASP A 564 -2.04 -8.49 -5.06
N VAL A 565 -1.97 -7.40 -4.31
CA VAL A 565 -2.29 -7.38 -2.88
C VAL A 565 -3.67 -6.76 -2.71
N SER A 566 -4.69 -7.60 -2.56
CA SER A 566 -5.96 -7.18 -1.98
C SER A 566 -5.76 -6.87 -0.50
N GLU A 567 -6.03 -5.63 -0.13
CA GLU A 567 -6.07 -5.16 1.25
C GLU A 567 -7.20 -5.89 2.02
N HIS A 568 -6.89 -6.39 3.21
CA HIS A 568 -7.90 -6.79 4.18
C HIS A 568 -7.86 -5.81 5.35
N PRO A 569 -8.98 -5.17 5.72
CA PRO A 569 -9.00 -4.22 6.83
C PRO A 569 -8.83 -4.95 8.17
N VAL A 570 -7.85 -4.51 8.95
CA VAL A 570 -7.73 -4.83 10.36
C VAL A 570 -8.41 -3.71 11.15
N GLY A 571 -9.54 -4.00 11.80
CA GLY A 571 -10.12 -3.10 12.80
C GLY A 571 -11.62 -3.29 13.00
N ALA A 572 -12.00 -3.99 14.06
CA ALA A 572 -13.38 -4.09 14.50
C ALA A 572 -13.90 -2.74 14.99
N HIS A 573 -15.07 -2.35 14.49
CA HIS A 573 -15.82 -1.14 14.83
C HIS A 573 -16.15 -1.05 16.34
N SER A 574 -16.03 0.16 16.89
CA SER A 574 -16.50 0.51 18.24
C SER A 574 -17.83 1.27 18.19
N ASP A 575 -18.75 0.91 19.08
CA ASP A 575 -20.09 1.50 19.30
C ASP A 575 -20.10 3.04 19.50
N VAL A 576 -20.06 3.78 18.40
CA VAL A 576 -20.52 5.17 18.28
C VAL A 576 -21.40 5.19 17.02
N GLN A 577 -22.49 5.96 17.04
CA GLN A 577 -23.46 6.02 15.93
C GLN A 577 -22.74 6.40 14.62
N ASP A 578 -22.39 5.39 13.84
CA ASP A 578 -21.50 5.47 12.68
C ASP A 578 -22.18 6.26 11.55
N LEU A 579 -21.41 7.06 10.81
CA LEU A 579 -21.92 7.81 9.66
C LEU A 579 -22.59 6.85 8.67
N ASP A 580 -21.97 5.71 8.38
CA ASP A 580 -22.50 4.72 7.46
C ASP A 580 -23.83 4.12 7.94
N SER A 581 -24.03 3.96 9.25
CA SER A 581 -25.32 3.55 9.81
C SER A 581 -26.41 4.61 9.61
N SER A 582 -26.04 5.89 9.72
CA SER A 582 -26.96 7.01 9.49
C SER A 582 -27.28 7.18 7.99
N LEU A 583 -26.29 6.96 7.12
CA LEU A 583 -26.44 6.94 5.67
C LEU A 583 -27.30 5.77 5.21
N ALA A 584 -27.14 4.57 5.77
CA ALA A 584 -28.00 3.43 5.49
C ALA A 584 -29.46 3.72 5.89
N LEU A 585 -29.69 4.39 7.02
CA LEU A 585 -31.05 4.79 7.42
C LEU A 585 -31.65 5.85 6.48
N LEU A 586 -30.83 6.78 5.98
CA LEU A 586 -31.23 7.73 4.94
C LEU A 586 -31.55 7.04 3.61
N ALA A 587 -30.75 6.03 3.24
CA ALA A 587 -30.96 5.22 2.05
C ALA A 587 -32.30 4.46 2.14
N ASN A 588 -32.56 3.74 3.23
CA ASN A 588 -33.81 2.99 3.44
C ASN A 588 -35.01 3.92 3.30
N GLN A 589 -35.01 5.06 3.99
CA GLN A 589 -36.14 6.00 3.96
C GLN A 589 -36.37 6.62 2.59
N THR A 590 -35.30 6.91 1.86
CA THR A 590 -35.40 7.49 0.53
C THR A 590 -35.92 6.47 -0.46
N TYR A 591 -35.45 5.22 -0.36
CA TYR A 591 -35.93 4.12 -1.19
C TYR A 591 -37.39 3.79 -0.89
N ASP A 592 -37.80 3.66 0.37
CA ASP A 592 -39.21 3.44 0.77
C ASP A 592 -40.16 4.50 0.18
N ALA A 593 -39.71 5.76 0.15
CA ALA A 593 -40.51 6.86 -0.33
C ALA A 593 -40.57 6.97 -1.86
N THR A 594 -39.51 6.54 -2.56
CA THR A 594 -39.33 6.83 -3.99
C THR A 594 -39.27 5.62 -4.90
N HIS A 595 -38.93 4.45 -4.35
CA HIS A 595 -38.67 3.18 -5.03
C HIS A 595 -37.69 3.34 -6.21
N ALA A 596 -36.73 4.27 -6.11
CA ALA A 596 -35.84 4.63 -7.20
C ALA A 596 -34.38 4.66 -6.73
N TYR A 597 -33.51 3.88 -7.41
CA TYR A 597 -32.09 3.79 -7.10
C TYR A 597 -31.40 5.15 -7.21
N ASP A 598 -31.60 5.88 -8.33
CA ASP A 598 -30.94 7.15 -8.61
C ASP A 598 -31.18 8.20 -7.53
N LYS A 599 -32.41 8.27 -7.01
CA LYS A 599 -32.79 9.21 -5.94
C LYS A 599 -32.17 8.83 -4.61
N THR A 600 -32.11 7.54 -4.31
CA THR A 600 -31.48 7.01 -3.09
C THR A 600 -29.97 7.25 -3.13
N TYR A 601 -29.32 6.97 -4.26
CA TYR A 601 -27.90 7.23 -4.46
C TYR A 601 -27.57 8.72 -4.27
N LYS A 602 -28.31 9.61 -4.96
CA LYS A 602 -28.15 11.07 -4.84
C LYS A 602 -28.23 11.55 -3.38
N ALA A 603 -29.19 11.03 -2.62
CA ALA A 603 -29.38 11.38 -1.22
C ALA A 603 -28.21 10.97 -0.31
N VAL A 604 -27.69 9.76 -0.51
CA VAL A 604 -26.57 9.22 0.27
C VAL A 604 -25.27 9.91 -0.15
N PHE A 605 -25.06 10.10 -1.45
CA PHE A 605 -23.90 10.76 -2.03
C PHE A 605 -23.67 12.15 -1.44
N ILE A 606 -24.68 13.02 -1.42
CA ILE A 606 -24.51 14.37 -0.90
C ILE A 606 -24.18 14.38 0.59
N ALA A 607 -24.76 13.46 1.37
CA ALA A 607 -24.56 13.39 2.80
C ALA A 607 -23.13 12.92 3.11
N LYS A 608 -22.63 11.92 2.38
CA LYS A 608 -21.25 11.43 2.49
C LYS A 608 -20.24 12.46 2.00
N LEU A 609 -20.47 13.06 0.82
CA LEU A 609 -19.63 14.15 0.30
C LEU A 609 -19.58 15.35 1.25
N THR A 610 -20.69 15.69 1.91
CA THR A 610 -20.71 16.78 2.90
C THR A 610 -19.87 16.46 4.13
N ALA A 611 -19.87 15.20 4.56
CA ALA A 611 -19.08 14.74 5.68
C ALA A 611 -17.58 14.74 5.37
N GLU A 612 -17.20 14.22 4.20
CA GLU A 612 -15.80 14.01 3.81
C GLU A 612 -15.15 15.23 3.15
N LYS A 613 -15.92 16.04 2.41
CA LYS A 613 -15.41 17.13 1.56
C LYS A 613 -16.30 18.39 1.63
N PRO A 614 -16.41 19.06 2.80
CA PRO A 614 -17.28 20.24 2.97
C PRO A 614 -16.90 21.44 2.09
N SER A 615 -15.63 21.58 1.67
CA SER A 615 -15.21 22.61 0.72
C SER A 615 -15.94 22.49 -0.63
N TYR A 616 -16.23 21.27 -1.08
CA TYR A 616 -16.92 20.99 -2.34
C TYR A 616 -18.38 21.42 -2.26
N ILE A 617 -19.02 21.24 -1.09
CA ILE A 617 -20.38 21.70 -0.84
C ILE A 617 -20.48 23.21 -0.92
N ASN A 618 -19.45 23.94 -0.50
CA ASN A 618 -19.42 25.39 -0.60
C ASN A 618 -19.11 25.87 -2.02
N TYR A 619 -18.21 25.18 -2.71
CA TYR A 619 -17.76 25.50 -4.06
C TYR A 619 -18.87 25.35 -5.11
N TYR A 620 -19.57 24.22 -5.10
CA TYR A 620 -20.61 23.94 -6.10
C TYR A 620 -22.00 24.46 -5.69
N SER A 621 -22.81 24.77 -6.70
CA SER A 621 -24.25 25.01 -6.52
C SER A 621 -24.99 23.69 -6.26
N VAL A 622 -26.18 23.77 -5.65
CA VAL A 622 -27.02 22.59 -5.39
C VAL A 622 -27.35 21.84 -6.68
N GLN A 623 -27.62 22.57 -7.76
CA GLN A 623 -27.88 21.98 -9.07
C GLN A 623 -26.65 21.22 -9.60
N GLN A 624 -25.45 21.80 -9.53
CA GLN A 624 -24.23 21.11 -9.94
C GLN A 624 -23.98 19.85 -9.11
N LEU A 625 -24.21 19.90 -7.79
CA LEU A 625 -24.07 18.73 -6.92
C LEU A 625 -25.07 17.62 -7.27
N GLN A 626 -26.27 17.95 -7.73
CA GLN A 626 -27.24 16.96 -8.22
C GLN A 626 -26.82 16.35 -9.55
N GLU A 627 -26.33 17.17 -10.48
CA GLU A 627 -25.83 16.73 -11.77
C GLU A 627 -24.61 15.79 -11.60
N ILE A 628 -23.66 16.15 -10.73
CA ILE A 628 -22.51 15.31 -10.37
C ILE A 628 -22.98 13.97 -9.77
N ALA A 629 -23.90 14.01 -8.80
CA ALA A 629 -24.41 12.81 -8.17
C ALA A 629 -25.17 11.90 -9.15
N GLU A 630 -25.79 12.47 -10.19
CA GLU A 630 -26.46 11.73 -11.29
C GLU A 630 -25.44 10.96 -12.13
N VAL A 631 -24.32 11.61 -12.47
CA VAL A 631 -23.22 10.96 -13.20
C VAL A 631 -22.57 9.86 -12.37
N TYR A 632 -22.31 10.09 -11.07
CA TYR A 632 -21.78 9.06 -10.18
C TYR A 632 -22.74 7.88 -10.02
N ALA A 633 -24.04 8.13 -9.88
CA ALA A 633 -25.02 7.06 -9.75
C ALA A 633 -25.02 6.12 -10.96
N TYR A 634 -24.83 6.67 -12.17
CA TYR A 634 -24.73 5.91 -13.41
C TYR A 634 -23.39 5.16 -13.53
N TRP A 635 -22.28 5.82 -13.21
CA TRP A 635 -20.94 5.23 -13.35
C TRP A 635 -20.71 4.03 -12.42
N PHE A 636 -21.20 4.10 -11.18
CA PHE A 636 -20.97 3.07 -10.17
C PHE A 636 -22.07 2.01 -10.08
N SER A 637 -23.19 2.17 -10.79
CA SER A 637 -24.25 1.17 -10.80
C SER A 637 -23.98 0.03 -11.77
N GLU A 638 -24.34 -1.19 -11.38
CA GLU A 638 -24.49 -2.29 -12.33
C GLU A 638 -25.69 -2.08 -13.25
N GLU A 639 -25.60 -2.57 -14.49
CA GLU A 639 -26.65 -2.45 -15.51
C GLU A 639 -27.99 -3.05 -15.04
N GLU A 640 -27.94 -4.13 -14.26
CA GLU A 640 -29.14 -4.76 -13.70
C GLU A 640 -29.86 -3.89 -12.65
N THR A 641 -29.12 -2.98 -12.00
CA THR A 641 -29.65 -2.11 -10.94
C THR A 641 -30.16 -0.79 -11.51
N TYR A 642 -29.40 -0.16 -12.40
CA TYR A 642 -29.73 1.15 -12.95
C TYR A 642 -29.21 1.31 -14.37
N ASN A 643 -30.13 1.20 -15.33
CA ASN A 643 -29.85 1.33 -16.77
C ASN A 643 -30.75 2.41 -17.39
N PRO A 644 -30.41 3.70 -17.27
CA PRO A 644 -31.15 4.78 -17.90
C PRO A 644 -31.07 4.68 -19.43
N GLN A 645 -32.19 4.89 -20.12
CA GLN A 645 -32.31 4.76 -21.57
C GLN A 645 -32.77 6.07 -22.22
N ASP A 646 -32.61 6.16 -23.55
CA ASP A 646 -33.05 7.29 -24.37
C ASP A 646 -32.55 8.66 -23.84
N LYS A 647 -33.47 9.62 -23.68
CA LYS A 647 -33.19 10.99 -23.21
C LYS A 647 -32.53 11.08 -21.84
N ALA A 648 -32.68 10.05 -21.00
CA ALA A 648 -32.02 10.01 -19.70
C ALA A 648 -30.52 9.72 -19.84
N LEU A 649 -30.16 8.81 -20.76
CA LEU A 649 -28.78 8.51 -21.10
C LEU A 649 -28.11 9.69 -21.80
N GLU A 650 -28.75 10.28 -22.81
CA GLU A 650 -28.22 11.48 -23.51
C GLU A 650 -27.93 12.62 -22.53
N ARG A 651 -28.78 12.78 -21.51
CA ARG A 651 -28.58 13.77 -20.45
C ARG A 651 -27.37 13.42 -19.59
N ILE A 652 -27.21 12.16 -19.18
CA ILE A 652 -26.07 11.73 -18.35
C ILE A 652 -24.76 11.94 -19.12
N GLU A 653 -24.69 11.55 -20.39
CA GLU A 653 -23.51 11.76 -21.25
C GLU A 653 -23.16 13.24 -21.39
N ALA A 654 -24.17 14.11 -21.57
CA ALA A 654 -23.96 15.55 -21.59
C ALA A 654 -23.45 16.09 -20.23
N LEU A 655 -23.89 15.49 -19.12
CA LEU A 655 -23.41 15.85 -17.78
C LEU A 655 -22.00 15.33 -17.51
N GLN A 656 -21.62 14.16 -18.03
CA GLN A 656 -20.25 13.64 -17.99
C GLN A 656 -19.30 14.64 -18.65
N LYS A 657 -19.61 15.10 -19.86
CA LYS A 657 -18.86 16.14 -20.57
C LYS A 657 -18.83 17.48 -19.84
N LYS A 658 -19.94 17.87 -19.20
CA LYS A 658 -20.03 19.15 -18.47
C LYS A 658 -19.15 19.17 -17.21
N HIS A 659 -19.04 18.03 -16.53
CA HIS A 659 -18.32 17.91 -15.25
C HIS A 659 -16.97 17.21 -15.38
N HIS A 660 -16.55 16.88 -16.60
CA HIS A 660 -15.34 16.16 -16.97
C HIS A 660 -15.24 14.80 -16.25
N LEU A 661 -16.34 14.02 -16.26
CA LEU A 661 -16.47 12.74 -15.57
C LEU A 661 -16.71 11.61 -16.58
N GLU A 662 -15.71 11.38 -17.42
CA GLU A 662 -15.74 10.44 -18.55
C GLU A 662 -14.78 9.25 -18.36
N GLN A 663 -13.74 9.42 -17.54
CA GLN A 663 -12.70 8.43 -17.29
C GLN A 663 -12.58 8.09 -15.80
N GLU A 664 -12.13 6.88 -15.47
CA GLU A 664 -12.03 6.38 -14.09
C GLU A 664 -11.23 7.31 -13.15
N ASP A 665 -10.12 7.87 -13.63
CA ASP A 665 -9.23 8.76 -12.87
C ASP A 665 -9.85 10.14 -12.54
N GLN A 666 -10.99 10.47 -13.14
CA GLN A 666 -11.76 11.69 -12.86
C GLN A 666 -12.79 11.46 -11.73
N PHE A 667 -13.08 10.21 -11.37
CA PHE A 667 -14.01 9.87 -10.30
C PHE A 667 -13.29 9.67 -8.96
N ASP A 668 -13.99 10.03 -7.89
CA ASP A 668 -13.65 9.59 -6.55
C ASP A 668 -14.22 8.18 -6.34
N ASN A 669 -13.40 7.17 -6.65
CA ASN A 669 -13.81 5.77 -6.61
C ASN A 669 -14.19 5.29 -5.21
N ASP A 670 -13.52 5.80 -4.16
CA ASP A 670 -13.82 5.43 -2.78
C ASP A 670 -15.19 5.97 -2.37
N LEU A 671 -15.46 7.25 -2.65
CA LEU A 671 -16.75 7.87 -2.38
C LEU A 671 -17.87 7.19 -3.18
N GLY A 672 -17.65 6.99 -4.49
CA GLY A 672 -18.64 6.40 -5.39
C GLY A 672 -19.03 4.98 -5.00
N ARG A 673 -18.04 4.09 -4.84
CA ARG A 673 -18.27 2.69 -4.45
C ARG A 673 -18.87 2.57 -3.05
N ALA A 674 -18.44 3.40 -2.10
CA ALA A 674 -19.00 3.37 -0.76
C ALA A 674 -20.48 3.79 -0.73
N VAL A 675 -20.87 4.78 -1.55
CA VAL A 675 -22.26 5.19 -1.69
C VAL A 675 -23.08 4.09 -2.36
N ASP A 676 -22.60 3.53 -3.47
CA ASP A 676 -23.26 2.42 -4.18
C ASP A 676 -23.50 1.24 -3.23
N HIS A 677 -22.48 0.81 -2.51
CA HIS A 677 -22.56 -0.30 -1.57
C HIS A 677 -23.66 -0.11 -0.51
N ILE A 678 -23.79 1.10 0.06
CA ILE A 678 -24.84 1.43 1.04
C ILE A 678 -26.23 1.32 0.39
N VAL A 679 -26.38 1.79 -0.85
CA VAL A 679 -27.64 1.81 -1.59
C VAL A 679 -28.04 0.39 -2.01
N ILE A 680 -27.14 -0.39 -2.61
CA ILE A 680 -27.39 -1.77 -3.03
C ILE A 680 -27.71 -2.67 -1.84
N THR A 681 -26.94 -2.58 -0.75
CA THR A 681 -27.20 -3.35 0.48
C THR A 681 -28.58 -3.03 1.06
N THR A 682 -29.01 -1.77 0.94
CA THR A 682 -30.34 -1.32 1.35
C THR A 682 -31.43 -1.96 0.49
N ILE A 683 -31.30 -1.88 -0.83
CA ILE A 683 -32.29 -2.41 -1.80
C ILE A 683 -32.38 -3.94 -1.71
N GLN A 684 -31.24 -4.64 -1.70
CA GLN A 684 -31.17 -6.10 -1.65
C GLN A 684 -31.59 -6.65 -0.27
N GLY A 685 -31.28 -5.92 0.80
CA GLY A 685 -31.59 -6.33 2.16
C GLY A 685 -33.09 -6.45 2.44
N GLU A 686 -33.95 -5.62 1.85
CA GLU A 686 -35.39 -5.65 2.12
C GLU A 686 -36.10 -6.81 1.39
N ALA A 687 -35.85 -6.95 0.09
CA ALA A 687 -36.41 -8.04 -0.73
C ALA A 687 -35.95 -9.43 -0.21
N GLY A 688 -34.69 -9.56 0.18
CA GLY A 688 -34.15 -10.78 0.77
C GLY A 688 -34.74 -11.12 2.15
N ARG A 689 -35.02 -10.10 2.99
CA ARG A 689 -35.62 -10.30 4.32
C ARG A 689 -37.07 -10.79 4.24
N GLU A 690 -37.89 -10.26 3.34
CA GLU A 690 -39.28 -10.69 3.19
C GLU A 690 -39.38 -12.11 2.60
N ALA A 691 -38.58 -12.42 1.57
CA ALA A 691 -38.49 -13.75 0.98
C ALA A 691 -38.03 -14.79 2.01
N TRP A 692 -37.00 -14.45 2.79
CA TRP A 692 -36.48 -15.29 3.87
C TRP A 692 -37.52 -15.58 4.96
N GLN A 693 -38.25 -14.57 5.43
CA GLN A 693 -39.31 -14.75 6.43
C GLN A 693 -40.45 -15.65 5.93
N LYS A 694 -40.75 -15.62 4.63
CA LYS A 694 -41.74 -16.52 4.02
C LYS A 694 -41.24 -17.97 3.96
N LEU A 695 -39.97 -18.16 3.57
CA LEU A 695 -39.31 -19.47 3.56
C LEU A 695 -39.21 -20.10 4.96
N GLN A 696 -38.85 -19.31 5.98
CA GLN A 696 -38.81 -19.77 7.38
C GLN A 696 -40.18 -20.23 7.91
N LYS A 697 -41.28 -19.61 7.45
CA LYS A 697 -42.64 -20.04 7.80
C LYS A 697 -43.04 -21.35 7.12
N GLN A 698 -42.55 -21.58 5.91
CA GLN A 698 -42.90 -22.73 5.07
C GLN A 698 -42.06 -23.98 5.40
N TYR A 699 -40.76 -23.81 5.68
CA TYR A 699 -39.82 -24.91 5.93
C TYR A 699 -39.25 -24.82 7.35
N LYS A 700 -39.75 -25.68 8.25
CA LYS A 700 -39.37 -25.68 9.68
C LYS A 700 -38.11 -26.47 9.99
N GLN A 701 -37.71 -27.38 9.11
CA GLN A 701 -36.50 -28.19 9.31
C GLN A 701 -35.29 -27.45 8.72
N PRO A 702 -34.18 -27.28 9.47
CA PRO A 702 -33.02 -26.54 8.99
C PRO A 702 -32.41 -27.09 7.70
N GLU A 703 -32.49 -28.41 7.51
CA GLU A 703 -32.07 -29.10 6.27
C GLU A 703 -32.86 -28.62 5.05
N GLN A 704 -34.20 -28.61 5.18
CA GLN A 704 -35.12 -28.25 4.10
C GLN A 704 -35.09 -26.75 3.82
N LEU A 705 -34.93 -25.94 4.86
CA LEU A 705 -34.78 -24.50 4.73
C LEU A 705 -33.47 -24.14 4.01
N PHE A 706 -32.36 -24.78 4.37
CA PHE A 706 -31.08 -24.62 3.69
C PHE A 706 -31.18 -25.03 2.22
N SER A 707 -31.68 -26.24 1.95
CA SER A 707 -31.86 -26.77 0.58
C SER A 707 -32.67 -25.80 -0.29
N LYS A 708 -33.82 -25.32 0.22
CA LYS A 708 -34.68 -24.43 -0.56
C LYS A 708 -34.09 -23.04 -0.77
N GLN A 709 -33.37 -22.50 0.21
CA GLN A 709 -32.69 -21.22 0.04
C GLN A 709 -31.52 -21.34 -0.96
N TYR A 710 -30.74 -22.41 -0.86
CA TYR A 710 -29.65 -22.69 -1.80
C TYR A 710 -30.15 -22.82 -3.23
N GLN A 711 -31.23 -23.58 -3.43
CA GLN A 711 -31.86 -23.73 -4.74
C GLN A 711 -32.29 -22.38 -5.32
N LEU A 712 -32.96 -21.52 -4.53
CA LEU A 712 -33.43 -20.23 -4.99
C LEU A 712 -32.29 -19.27 -5.35
N GLU A 713 -31.23 -19.23 -4.54
CA GLU A 713 -30.05 -18.39 -4.82
C GLU A 713 -29.28 -18.91 -6.03
N PHE A 714 -29.15 -20.23 -6.19
CA PHE A 714 -28.52 -20.83 -7.36
C PHE A 714 -29.30 -20.53 -8.64
N GLU A 715 -30.63 -20.72 -8.64
CA GLU A 715 -31.48 -20.38 -9.79
C GLU A 715 -31.40 -18.89 -10.14
N LYS A 716 -31.27 -18.02 -9.13
CA LYS A 716 -31.15 -16.58 -9.32
C LYS A 716 -29.81 -16.18 -9.95
N GLN A 717 -28.70 -16.77 -9.50
CA GLN A 717 -27.35 -16.37 -9.92
C GLN A 717 -26.88 -17.10 -11.19
N ASN A 718 -27.22 -18.38 -11.33
CA ASN A 718 -26.69 -19.24 -12.40
C ASN A 718 -27.75 -19.64 -13.44
N GLY A 719 -29.04 -19.44 -13.14
CA GLY A 719 -30.14 -19.97 -13.94
C GLY A 719 -30.28 -21.50 -13.80
N SER A 720 -31.40 -22.07 -14.29
CA SER A 720 -31.54 -23.51 -14.51
C SER A 720 -32.65 -23.81 -15.52
N SER A 721 -32.41 -24.76 -16.43
CA SER A 721 -33.48 -25.25 -17.32
C SER A 721 -34.45 -26.15 -16.56
N ASP A 722 -35.68 -26.32 -17.07
CA ASP A 722 -36.69 -27.18 -16.44
C ASP A 722 -36.25 -28.65 -16.33
N GLU A 723 -35.33 -29.09 -17.20
CA GLU A 723 -34.76 -30.43 -17.23
C GLU A 723 -33.69 -30.62 -16.14
N GLU A 724 -32.98 -29.55 -15.77
CA GLU A 724 -31.89 -29.54 -14.76
C GLU A 724 -32.39 -29.28 -13.33
N LYS A 725 -33.59 -28.72 -13.18
CA LYS A 725 -34.19 -28.41 -11.86
C LYS A 725 -34.27 -29.61 -10.92
N HIS A 726 -34.41 -30.81 -11.47
CA HIS A 726 -34.36 -32.04 -10.66
C HIS A 726 -32.96 -32.26 -10.06
N LEU A 727 -31.89 -32.12 -10.85
CA LEU A 727 -30.50 -32.28 -10.41
C LEU A 727 -30.10 -31.18 -9.42
N LEU A 728 -30.52 -29.94 -9.67
CA LEU A 728 -30.33 -28.85 -8.73
C LEU A 728 -31.04 -29.12 -7.39
N SER A 729 -32.29 -29.60 -7.42
CA SER A 729 -33.03 -29.94 -6.20
C SER A 729 -32.37 -31.10 -5.43
N GLU A 730 -31.87 -32.13 -6.12
CA GLU A 730 -31.17 -33.24 -5.48
C GLU A 730 -29.84 -32.78 -4.86
N THR A 731 -29.11 -31.90 -5.56
CA THR A 731 -27.87 -31.30 -5.07
C THR A 731 -28.11 -30.44 -3.84
N ALA A 732 -29.10 -29.55 -3.89
CA ALA A 732 -29.49 -28.69 -2.77
C ALA A 732 -29.92 -29.50 -1.53
N ASP A 733 -30.63 -30.62 -1.71
CA ASP A 733 -31.01 -31.52 -0.62
C ASP A 733 -29.79 -32.20 0.04
N ILE A 734 -28.76 -32.52 -0.74
CA ILE A 734 -27.50 -33.04 -0.20
C ILE A 734 -26.75 -31.94 0.56
N LEU A 735 -26.69 -30.73 0.03
CA LEU A 735 -26.08 -29.58 0.70
C LEU A 735 -26.81 -29.17 1.98
N GLY A 736 -28.14 -29.33 2.04
CA GLY A 736 -28.91 -29.21 3.27
C GLY A 736 -28.45 -30.18 4.37
N LYS A 737 -28.12 -31.43 3.99
CA LYS A 737 -27.57 -32.44 4.93
C LYS A 737 -26.14 -32.10 5.35
N VAL A 738 -25.35 -31.56 4.43
CA VAL A 738 -24.01 -31.02 4.72
C VAL A 738 -24.11 -29.94 5.79
N TYR A 739 -25.02 -28.98 5.63
CA TYR A 739 -25.26 -27.93 6.62
C TYR A 739 -25.57 -28.52 8.00
N VAL A 740 -26.54 -29.44 8.10
CA VAL A 740 -26.92 -30.06 9.38
C VAL A 740 -25.75 -30.86 9.99
N ALA A 741 -25.00 -31.60 9.18
CA ALA A 741 -23.87 -32.38 9.63
C ALA A 741 -22.72 -31.49 10.11
N ALA A 742 -22.41 -30.41 9.40
CA ALA A 742 -21.40 -29.42 9.79
C ALA A 742 -21.76 -28.73 11.11
N ARG A 743 -23.03 -28.34 11.29
CA ARG A 743 -23.54 -27.78 12.56
C ARG A 743 -23.44 -28.75 13.75
N LYS A 744 -23.36 -30.06 13.49
CA LYS A 744 -23.14 -31.12 14.49
C LYS A 744 -21.69 -31.59 14.57
N GLN A 745 -20.78 -30.98 13.81
CA GLN A 745 -19.38 -31.42 13.65
C GLN A 745 -19.26 -32.89 13.19
N GLN A 746 -20.19 -33.32 12.34
CA GLN A 746 -20.34 -34.68 11.80
C GLN A 746 -20.20 -34.70 10.27
N LEU A 747 -19.64 -33.65 9.66
CA LEU A 747 -19.42 -33.60 8.22
C LEU A 747 -18.32 -34.59 7.82
N THR A 748 -18.70 -35.61 7.05
CA THR A 748 -17.84 -36.69 6.56
C THR A 748 -18.25 -37.06 5.14
N GLU A 749 -17.46 -37.89 4.45
CA GLU A 749 -17.77 -38.41 3.11
C GLU A 749 -19.17 -39.08 3.03
N LYS A 750 -19.61 -39.73 4.11
CA LYS A 750 -20.97 -40.32 4.21
C LYS A 750 -22.09 -39.31 4.01
N THR A 751 -21.87 -38.04 4.32
CA THR A 751 -22.85 -36.97 4.14
C THR A 751 -23.05 -36.63 2.66
N ILE A 752 -22.00 -36.80 1.85
CA ILE A 752 -21.99 -36.48 0.42
C ILE A 752 -22.02 -37.71 -0.49
N GLN A 753 -22.08 -38.94 0.06
CA GLN A 753 -22.03 -40.19 -0.70
C GLN A 753 -23.08 -40.35 -1.82
N LYS A 754 -24.14 -39.52 -1.79
CA LYS A 754 -25.19 -39.50 -2.82
C LYS A 754 -24.90 -38.49 -3.95
N LEU A 755 -23.81 -37.72 -3.86
CA LEU A 755 -23.33 -36.89 -4.96
C LEU A 755 -22.85 -37.78 -6.10
N LYS A 756 -23.30 -37.45 -7.30
CA LYS A 756 -22.91 -38.05 -8.57
C LYS A 756 -22.22 -36.98 -9.43
N PRO A 757 -21.47 -37.35 -10.47
CA PRO A 757 -20.80 -36.38 -11.34
C PRO A 757 -21.75 -35.33 -11.93
N GLU A 758 -22.95 -35.73 -12.32
CA GLU A 758 -24.05 -34.86 -12.80
C GLU A 758 -24.52 -33.79 -11.79
N HIS A 759 -24.17 -33.91 -10.50
CA HIS A 759 -24.47 -32.90 -9.49
C HIS A 759 -23.39 -31.82 -9.38
N ASN A 760 -22.17 -32.06 -9.88
CA ASN A 760 -21.02 -31.20 -9.62
C ASN A 760 -21.21 -29.78 -10.17
N GLU A 761 -21.86 -29.63 -11.31
CA GLU A 761 -22.18 -28.34 -11.93
C GLU A 761 -23.19 -27.51 -11.13
N PHE A 762 -23.91 -28.14 -10.20
CA PHE A 762 -24.89 -27.49 -9.31
C PHE A 762 -24.33 -27.21 -7.90
N ILE A 763 -23.02 -27.35 -7.70
CA ILE A 763 -22.35 -27.07 -6.43
C ILE A 763 -21.53 -25.78 -6.55
N ASP A 764 -22.20 -24.69 -6.22
CA ASP A 764 -21.61 -23.38 -5.98
C ASP A 764 -21.24 -23.18 -4.50
N TYR A 765 -19.93 -23.02 -4.24
CA TYR A 765 -19.35 -22.89 -2.90
C TYR A 765 -19.55 -21.51 -2.27
N GLU A 766 -19.75 -20.49 -3.10
CA GLU A 766 -20.02 -19.12 -2.67
C GLU A 766 -21.47 -18.99 -2.21
N ILE A 767 -22.41 -19.46 -3.03
CA ILE A 767 -23.83 -19.54 -2.66
C ILE A 767 -23.99 -20.42 -1.41
N PHE A 768 -23.29 -21.55 -1.33
CA PHE A 768 -23.34 -22.43 -0.16
C PHE A 768 -22.89 -21.68 1.11
N ARG A 769 -21.77 -20.96 1.03
CA ARG A 769 -21.21 -20.18 2.14
C ARG A 769 -22.17 -19.10 2.60
N ASP A 770 -22.81 -18.39 1.68
CA ASP A 770 -23.65 -17.25 2.01
C ASP A 770 -24.99 -17.67 2.60
N VAL A 771 -25.60 -18.74 2.08
CA VAL A 771 -26.76 -19.40 2.70
C VAL A 771 -26.41 -19.97 4.08
N TYR A 772 -25.20 -20.54 4.25
CA TYR A 772 -24.72 -21.02 5.55
C TYR A 772 -24.61 -19.88 6.57
N LYS A 773 -24.01 -18.74 6.18
CA LYS A 773 -23.92 -17.54 7.03
C LYS A 773 -25.32 -17.07 7.42
N GLN A 774 -26.21 -16.87 6.44
CA GLN A 774 -27.59 -16.42 6.67
C GLN A 774 -28.33 -17.31 7.69
N MET A 775 -28.17 -18.63 7.58
CA MET A 775 -28.74 -19.62 8.49
C MET A 775 -28.14 -19.61 9.90
N VAL A 776 -26.88 -19.21 10.06
CA VAL A 776 -26.21 -19.08 11.37
C VAL A 776 -26.58 -17.76 12.05
N THR A 777 -26.65 -16.66 11.30
CA THR A 777 -26.93 -15.31 11.82
C THR A 777 -28.39 -15.14 12.27
N ALA A 778 -29.33 -15.84 11.64
CA ALA A 778 -30.77 -15.78 11.96
C ALA A 778 -31.18 -16.42 13.31
N LYS A 779 -30.23 -16.89 14.13
CA LYS A 779 -30.46 -17.49 15.46
C LYS A 779 -30.20 -16.55 16.66
N LYS A 780 -29.86 -15.30 16.41
CA LYS A 780 -29.86 -14.21 17.40
C LYS A 780 -31.09 -13.35 17.20
#